data_AF-A0A852AL47-F1
#
_entry.id   AF-A0A852AL47-F1
#
_cell.length_a   1.000
_cell.length_b   1.000
_cell.length_c   1.000
_cell.angle_alpha   90.00
_cell.angle_beta   90.00
_cell.angle_gamma   90.00
#
_symmetry.space_group_name_H-M   'P 1'
#
loop_
_entity.id
_entity.type
_entity.pdbx_description
1 polymer ?
#
loop_
_entity_poly.entity_id
_entity_poly.type
_entity_poly.pdbx_seq_one_letter_code
_entity_poly.pdbx_strand_id
1 'polypeptide(L)'
;DFEELQKQLDSRLQNTEMSGAHNSEFQTLEDLERREREYSEHIIDNMEAFWKQTDKAQQDFFDRSKCSSAKATKIMMDLTEKMIAVESLLSESQDLQAMDIQERLFNWELMVKMIDSLKSSIPEECKSRLNTVSNILDHLTVKNNLSVRQKEELLTDLHKAFWEQLAHYSNECMQQSKDLVLKRLECRAKKKEEFKHRQEAEKESLLSKTFLTEDVHHFLKAYHELTEKHWQAQWDLEEEDDCESTEAVTDLYKELYSKASHALAELVTELFLQTLPVVTNLSVRECELLKEEWQENLVPQLEKWENHRQIRWKLFQEQLLQEKELWITEYALSAVMQKHLSEKEEKIIQGVVSRLGCLSDESVSYILQKHRLLLCSVLRRLTFRRAGMAVLACMRLSRKKSSLQELREQHTLQKGSSLCQDEDQWQLQKAVESHIREEEEKLEEETQEINLEFHQQLVTEIQEALQFLQQHMQQVIGQTLLQYARGEAEKKSSDDGQDFKERLVESAVESVYGTSNNINRLVQNYYQQLGKITEGYEGKKLQHLKSLQAERNERIRLKNKEKELALKEKHTKGLLNVSSTVHQRIVLQQNKILARFELQQQIRLESLKQKLLGLHRLGTELENQLREAEQDFVSELAVLTRVPLAVKKKPSKRSKPAGEKGNSKRQTFQSPKPAEKEDSHENIQEPHGITSGFCREVSESSHEGETEARKNSKMLKKKGSR
;
A
#
# COMPACT_ATOMS: atom_id res chain seq x y z
N ASP A 1 -1.72 6.89 -35.54
CA ASP A 1 -0.79 6.60 -34.42
C ASP A 1 -1.34 5.69 -33.32
N PHE A 2 -2.53 5.08 -33.45
CA PHE A 2 -2.98 4.05 -32.48
C PHE A 2 -2.22 2.73 -32.67
N GLU A 3 -1.90 2.36 -33.92
CA GLU A 3 -1.07 1.20 -34.25
C GLU A 3 0.38 1.33 -33.73
N GLU A 4 0.92 2.54 -33.68
CA GLU A 4 2.26 2.80 -33.14
C GLU A 4 2.26 2.62 -31.62
N LEU A 5 1.21 3.07 -30.94
CA LEU A 5 1.02 2.86 -29.50
C LEU A 5 0.78 1.39 -29.16
N GLN A 6 0.06 0.67 -30.01
CA GLN A 6 -0.14 -0.77 -29.85
C GLN A 6 1.17 -1.54 -30.04
N LYS A 7 1.98 -1.21 -31.06
CA LYS A 7 3.33 -1.76 -31.21
C LYS A 7 4.25 -1.45 -30.03
N GLN A 8 4.17 -0.24 -29.48
CA GLN A 8 4.92 0.13 -28.29
C GLN A 8 4.47 -0.65 -27.06
N LEU A 9 3.16 -0.81 -26.85
CA LEU A 9 2.60 -1.63 -25.77
C LEU A 9 3.02 -3.10 -25.92
N ASP A 10 2.87 -3.68 -27.11
CA ASP A 10 3.22 -5.06 -27.41
C ASP A 10 4.73 -5.30 -27.21
N SER A 11 5.59 -4.36 -27.62
CA SER A 11 7.04 -4.44 -27.39
C SER A 11 7.40 -4.35 -25.89
N ARG A 12 6.69 -3.53 -25.11
CA ARG A 12 6.90 -3.40 -23.65
C ARG A 12 6.41 -4.64 -22.89
N LEU A 13 5.26 -5.18 -23.29
CA LEU A 13 4.73 -6.44 -22.76
C LEU A 13 5.67 -7.61 -23.08
N GLN A 14 6.16 -7.72 -24.31
CA GLN A 14 7.14 -8.74 -24.69
C GLN A 14 8.45 -8.60 -23.91
N ASN A 15 8.97 -7.39 -23.70
CA ASN A 15 10.18 -7.18 -22.89
C ASN A 15 9.97 -7.56 -21.40
N THR A 16 8.77 -7.34 -20.89
CA THR A 16 8.40 -7.69 -19.50
C THR A 16 8.23 -9.21 -19.34
N GLU A 17 7.63 -9.90 -20.32
CA GLU A 17 7.52 -11.37 -20.35
C GLU A 17 8.88 -12.05 -20.58
N MET A 18 9.73 -11.49 -21.44
CA MET A 18 11.10 -11.99 -21.70
C MET A 18 12.03 -11.81 -20.50
N SER A 19 11.82 -10.78 -19.67
CA SER A 19 12.53 -10.60 -18.40
C SER A 19 12.13 -11.64 -17.34
N GLY A 20 10.96 -12.26 -17.48
CA GLY A 20 10.49 -13.35 -16.61
C GLY A 20 10.80 -14.77 -17.12
N ALA A 21 11.12 -14.93 -18.40
CA ALA A 21 11.25 -16.24 -19.06
C ALA A 21 12.63 -16.92 -18.93
N HIS A 22 13.68 -16.20 -18.51
CA HIS A 22 14.99 -16.79 -18.25
C HIS A 22 15.10 -17.32 -16.82
N ASN A 23 14.52 -18.50 -16.60
CA ASN A 23 14.55 -19.27 -15.35
C ASN A 23 15.95 -19.77 -14.91
N SER A 24 17.05 -19.07 -15.25
CA SER A 24 18.42 -19.44 -14.87
C SER A 24 19.26 -18.33 -14.25
N GLU A 25 18.70 -17.14 -14.00
CA GLU A 25 19.48 -15.97 -13.54
C GLU A 25 19.43 -15.68 -12.03
N PHE A 26 18.60 -16.38 -11.25
CA PHE A 26 18.51 -16.12 -9.81
C PHE A 26 19.48 -17.01 -9.05
N GLN A 27 20.68 -16.50 -8.76
CA GLN A 27 21.70 -17.23 -8.02
C GLN A 27 21.76 -16.82 -6.54
N THR A 28 21.36 -15.59 -6.19
CA THR A 28 21.34 -15.11 -4.79
C THR A 28 20.10 -14.29 -4.43
N LEU A 29 19.89 -14.09 -3.12
CA LEU A 29 18.79 -13.28 -2.59
C LEU A 29 18.95 -11.79 -2.99
N GLU A 30 20.18 -11.30 -3.03
CA GLU A 30 20.48 -9.92 -3.43
C GLU A 30 20.10 -9.66 -4.90
N ASP A 31 20.19 -10.67 -5.77
CA ASP A 31 19.74 -10.55 -7.17
C ASP A 31 18.23 -10.43 -7.27
N LEU A 32 17.50 -11.16 -6.42
CA LEU A 32 16.04 -11.09 -6.36
C LEU A 32 15.57 -9.73 -5.81
N GLU A 33 16.22 -9.22 -4.77
CA GLU A 33 15.98 -7.89 -4.22
C GLU A 33 16.24 -6.78 -5.24
N ARG A 34 17.34 -6.88 -5.99
CA ARG A 34 17.67 -5.90 -7.03
C ARG A 34 16.62 -5.90 -8.13
N ARG A 35 16.22 -7.09 -8.63
CA ARG A 35 15.22 -7.20 -9.70
C ARG A 35 13.84 -6.71 -9.24
N GLU A 36 13.43 -7.02 -8.02
CA GLU A 36 12.16 -6.53 -7.48
C GLU A 36 12.16 -4.99 -7.41
N ARG A 37 13.28 -4.37 -7.02
CA ARG A 37 13.45 -2.91 -7.05
C ARG A 37 13.41 -2.35 -8.47
N GLU A 38 14.18 -2.91 -9.40
CA GLU A 38 14.19 -2.52 -10.81
C GLU A 38 12.80 -2.62 -11.44
N TYR A 39 12.03 -3.67 -11.10
CA TYR A 39 10.66 -3.83 -11.56
C TYR A 39 9.73 -2.75 -10.97
N SER A 40 9.86 -2.43 -9.68
CA SER A 40 9.13 -1.33 -9.03
C SER A 40 9.43 0.04 -9.65
N GLU A 41 10.69 0.30 -10.03
CA GLU A 41 11.10 1.51 -10.76
C GLU A 41 10.51 1.54 -12.18
N HIS A 42 10.59 0.42 -12.91
CA HIS A 42 10.00 0.28 -14.24
C HIS A 42 8.48 0.50 -14.24
N ILE A 43 7.77 0.16 -13.17
CA ILE A 43 6.34 0.49 -13.02
C ILE A 43 6.13 2.02 -12.99
N ILE A 44 6.97 2.78 -12.28
CA ILE A 44 6.89 4.26 -12.26
C ILE A 44 7.12 4.82 -13.64
N ASP A 45 8.15 4.36 -14.34
CA ASP A 45 8.49 4.86 -15.68
C ASP A 45 7.35 4.60 -16.67
N ASN A 46 6.68 3.44 -16.57
CA ASN A 46 5.52 3.13 -17.38
C ASN A 46 4.31 4.01 -17.04
N MET A 47 4.06 4.26 -15.75
CA MET A 47 3.03 5.18 -15.30
C MET A 47 3.27 6.59 -15.83
N GLU A 48 4.50 7.10 -15.68
CA GLU A 48 4.88 8.41 -16.19
C GLU A 48 4.71 8.51 -17.71
N ALA A 49 5.18 7.49 -18.45
CA ALA A 49 5.04 7.44 -19.90
C ALA A 49 3.56 7.49 -20.32
N PHE A 50 2.70 6.74 -19.64
CA PHE A 50 1.25 6.72 -19.89
C PHE A 50 0.60 8.09 -19.60
N TRP A 51 0.99 8.76 -18.53
CA TRP A 51 0.48 10.10 -18.21
C TRP A 51 0.93 11.15 -19.23
N LYS A 52 2.22 11.16 -19.59
CA LYS A 52 2.74 12.02 -20.66
C LYS A 52 2.00 11.82 -21.98
N GLN A 53 1.65 10.58 -22.31
CA GLN A 53 0.89 10.25 -23.49
C GLN A 53 -0.57 10.77 -23.41
N THR A 54 -1.20 10.66 -22.25
CA THR A 54 -2.55 11.19 -22.00
C THR A 54 -2.58 12.71 -22.12
N ASP A 55 -1.56 13.39 -21.58
CA ASP A 55 -1.43 14.85 -21.66
C ASP A 55 -1.11 15.33 -23.08
N LYS A 56 -0.29 14.58 -23.82
CA LYS A 56 -0.03 14.86 -25.24
C LYS A 56 -1.30 14.70 -26.09
N ALA A 57 -2.07 13.64 -25.86
CA ALA A 57 -3.35 13.44 -26.54
C ALA A 57 -4.32 14.58 -26.26
N GLN A 58 -4.38 15.05 -25.00
CA GLN A 58 -5.16 16.22 -24.63
C GLN A 58 -4.70 17.48 -25.38
N GLN A 59 -3.40 17.72 -25.45
CA GLN A 59 -2.85 18.85 -26.20
C GLN A 59 -3.20 18.76 -27.69
N ASP A 60 -3.09 17.58 -28.30
CA ASP A 60 -3.46 17.35 -29.70
C ASP A 60 -4.95 17.63 -29.96
N PHE A 61 -5.84 17.30 -29.00
CA PHE A 61 -7.26 17.68 -29.08
C PHE A 61 -7.45 19.20 -29.10
N PHE A 62 -6.65 19.96 -28.34
CA PHE A 62 -6.74 21.42 -28.32
C PHE A 62 -6.07 22.10 -29.53
N ASP A 63 -4.95 21.56 -30.03
CA ASP A 63 -4.13 22.21 -31.05
C ASP A 63 -4.51 21.84 -32.50
N ARG A 64 -5.00 20.61 -32.75
CA ARG A 64 -5.18 20.08 -34.12
C ARG A 64 -6.61 19.75 -34.52
N SER A 65 -7.53 19.59 -33.56
CA SER A 65 -8.87 19.11 -33.86
C SER A 65 -9.86 20.26 -34.05
N LYS A 66 -10.84 20.12 -34.95
CA LYS A 66 -12.02 21.02 -35.03
C LYS A 66 -12.96 20.86 -33.82
N CYS A 67 -12.51 20.22 -32.75
CA CYS A 67 -13.31 19.93 -31.57
C CYS A 67 -13.40 21.19 -30.71
N SER A 68 -14.59 21.51 -30.21
CA SER A 68 -14.73 22.64 -29.28
C SER A 68 -13.99 22.32 -27.97
N SER A 69 -13.41 23.35 -27.34
CA SER A 69 -12.71 23.21 -26.06
C SER A 69 -13.56 22.47 -25.01
N ALA A 70 -14.86 22.77 -24.93
CA ALA A 70 -15.80 22.08 -24.04
C ALA A 70 -15.94 20.58 -24.35
N LYS A 71 -15.93 20.18 -25.62
CA LYS A 71 -16.05 18.76 -26.02
C LYS A 71 -14.74 18.00 -25.75
N ALA A 72 -13.59 18.62 -25.96
CA ALA A 72 -12.28 18.04 -25.60
C ALA A 72 -12.15 17.84 -24.08
N THR A 73 -12.50 18.85 -23.28
CA THR A 73 -12.49 18.75 -21.80
C THR A 73 -13.41 17.64 -21.30
N LYS A 74 -14.62 17.52 -21.88
CA LYS A 74 -15.57 16.44 -21.53
C LYS A 74 -15.02 15.04 -21.83
N ILE A 75 -14.37 14.86 -22.99
CA ILE A 75 -13.73 13.57 -23.35
C ILE A 75 -12.62 13.22 -22.35
N MET A 76 -11.79 14.20 -21.98
CA MET A 76 -10.69 13.98 -21.04
C MET A 76 -11.18 13.68 -19.61
N MET A 77 -12.27 14.32 -19.17
CA MET A 77 -12.90 14.02 -17.87
C MET A 77 -13.46 12.60 -17.84
N ASP A 78 -14.22 12.19 -18.86
CA ASP A 78 -14.76 10.82 -18.93
C ASP A 78 -13.63 9.78 -18.97
N LEU A 79 -12.59 9.99 -19.79
CA LEU A 79 -11.41 9.11 -19.83
C LEU A 79 -10.74 9.01 -18.45
N THR A 80 -10.57 10.14 -17.75
CA THR A 80 -9.94 10.16 -16.41
C THR A 80 -10.80 9.39 -15.40
N GLU A 81 -12.11 9.55 -15.44
CA GLU A 81 -13.06 8.79 -14.61
C GLU A 81 -12.99 7.29 -14.91
N LYS A 82 -12.92 6.90 -16.19
CA LYS A 82 -12.72 5.50 -16.59
C LYS A 82 -11.41 4.93 -16.03
N MET A 83 -10.32 5.69 -16.12
CA MET A 83 -9.01 5.25 -15.62
C MET A 83 -8.97 5.14 -14.09
N ILE A 84 -9.69 6.00 -13.35
CA ILE A 84 -9.83 5.87 -11.89
C ILE A 84 -10.53 4.55 -11.54
N ALA A 85 -11.58 4.19 -12.28
CA ALA A 85 -12.26 2.91 -12.10
C ALA A 85 -11.33 1.72 -12.38
N VAL A 86 -10.52 1.79 -13.45
CA VAL A 86 -9.49 0.78 -13.75
C VAL A 86 -8.49 0.65 -12.61
N GLU A 87 -7.92 1.75 -12.13
CA GLU A 87 -6.94 1.71 -11.03
C GLU A 87 -7.54 1.16 -9.73
N SER A 88 -8.83 1.41 -9.49
CA SER A 88 -9.53 0.87 -8.32
C SER A 88 -9.68 -0.66 -8.43
N LEU A 89 -10.12 -1.17 -9.58
CA LEU A 89 -10.22 -2.62 -9.83
C LEU A 89 -8.86 -3.31 -9.79
N LEU A 90 -7.81 -2.67 -10.34
CA LEU A 90 -6.44 -3.19 -10.26
C LEU A 90 -5.92 -3.22 -8.83
N SER A 91 -6.24 -2.21 -8.01
CA SER A 91 -5.84 -2.19 -6.60
C SER A 91 -6.52 -3.31 -5.82
N GLU A 92 -7.83 -3.50 -6.01
CA GLU A 92 -8.60 -4.59 -5.36
C GLU A 92 -8.06 -5.97 -5.75
N SER A 93 -7.80 -6.18 -7.05
CA SER A 93 -7.17 -7.40 -7.57
C SER A 93 -5.81 -7.66 -6.91
N GLN A 94 -4.95 -6.64 -6.88
CA GLN A 94 -3.60 -6.77 -6.35
C GLN A 94 -3.59 -7.07 -4.85
N ASP A 95 -4.50 -6.48 -4.08
CA ASP A 95 -4.64 -6.73 -2.66
C ASP A 95 -5.08 -8.18 -2.40
N LEU A 96 -6.05 -8.68 -3.16
CA LEU A 96 -6.47 -10.10 -3.10
C LEU A 96 -5.32 -11.04 -3.47
N GLN A 97 -4.62 -10.76 -4.58
CA GLN A 97 -3.48 -11.56 -5.03
C GLN A 97 -2.35 -11.60 -4.00
N ALA A 98 -2.05 -10.47 -3.35
CA ALA A 98 -1.03 -10.43 -2.29
C ALA A 98 -1.43 -11.30 -1.09
N MET A 99 -2.73 -11.32 -0.74
CA MET A 99 -3.25 -12.20 0.32
C MET A 99 -3.14 -13.68 -0.06
N ASP A 100 -3.54 -14.03 -1.29
CA ASP A 100 -3.47 -15.41 -1.78
C ASP A 100 -2.02 -15.91 -1.82
N ILE A 101 -1.09 -15.09 -2.33
CA ILE A 101 0.36 -15.39 -2.34
C ILE A 101 0.86 -15.69 -0.93
N GLN A 102 0.49 -14.87 0.06
CA GLN A 102 0.90 -15.13 1.43
C GLN A 102 0.33 -16.46 1.97
N GLU A 103 -0.96 -16.73 1.73
CA GLU A 103 -1.59 -17.97 2.17
C GLU A 103 -0.91 -19.20 1.57
N ARG A 104 -0.57 -19.14 0.28
CA ARG A 104 0.17 -20.21 -0.40
C ARG A 104 1.58 -20.39 0.12
N LEU A 105 2.29 -19.31 0.48
CA LEU A 105 3.60 -19.42 1.13
C LEU A 105 3.50 -20.18 2.47
N PHE A 106 2.49 -19.90 3.29
CA PHE A 106 2.25 -20.66 4.52
C PHE A 106 1.90 -22.12 4.24
N ASN A 107 1.09 -22.39 3.20
CA ASN A 107 0.76 -23.77 2.78
C ASN A 107 2.01 -24.53 2.34
N TRP A 108 2.91 -23.90 1.57
CA TRP A 108 4.19 -24.51 1.18
C TRP A 108 5.07 -24.80 2.37
N GLU A 109 5.16 -23.90 3.36
CA GLU A 109 5.93 -24.15 4.58
C GLU A 109 5.40 -25.38 5.33
N LEU A 110 4.07 -25.51 5.42
CA LEU A 110 3.41 -26.67 5.99
C LEU A 110 3.72 -27.98 5.23
N MET A 111 3.65 -27.94 3.89
CA MET A 111 3.94 -29.10 3.04
C MET A 111 5.41 -29.53 3.16
N VAL A 112 6.35 -28.59 3.17
CA VAL A 112 7.78 -28.87 3.33
C VAL A 112 8.05 -29.51 4.69
N LYS A 113 7.50 -28.95 5.79
CA LYS A 113 7.66 -29.53 7.13
C LYS A 113 7.04 -30.92 7.25
N MET A 114 5.93 -31.19 6.55
CA MET A 114 5.34 -32.52 6.48
C MET A 114 6.32 -33.52 5.85
N ILE A 115 6.90 -33.18 4.69
CA ILE A 115 7.88 -34.04 4.00
C ILE A 115 9.14 -34.23 4.86
N ASP A 116 9.65 -33.17 5.50
CA ASP A 116 10.82 -33.25 6.39
C ASP A 116 10.55 -34.19 7.58
N SER A 117 9.35 -34.15 8.17
CA SER A 117 8.97 -35.07 9.24
C SER A 117 8.98 -36.53 8.78
N LEU A 118 8.52 -36.82 7.56
CA LEU A 118 8.52 -38.15 6.98
C LEU A 118 9.95 -38.61 6.64
N LYS A 119 10.78 -37.72 6.11
CA LYS A 119 12.19 -37.98 5.82
C LYS A 119 12.98 -38.39 7.07
N SER A 120 12.63 -37.86 8.23
CA SER A 120 13.26 -38.23 9.51
C SER A 120 12.83 -39.61 10.05
N SER A 121 11.83 -40.27 9.46
CA SER A 121 11.21 -41.48 10.03
C SER A 121 12.14 -42.70 9.98
N ILE A 122 12.78 -42.99 8.84
CA ILE A 122 13.67 -44.15 8.70
C ILE A 122 14.94 -44.02 9.58
N PRO A 123 15.66 -42.88 9.60
CA PRO A 123 16.82 -42.71 10.48
C PRO A 123 16.50 -42.91 11.96
N GLU A 124 15.36 -42.40 12.44
CA GLU A 124 14.97 -42.48 13.85
C GLU A 124 14.51 -43.89 14.25
N GLU A 125 13.85 -44.62 13.34
CA GLU A 125 13.53 -46.03 13.56
C GLU A 125 14.80 -46.89 13.61
N CYS A 126 15.76 -46.68 12.69
CA CYS A 126 17.08 -47.33 12.74
C CYS A 126 17.76 -47.14 14.09
N LYS A 127 17.80 -45.89 14.58
CA LYS A 127 18.39 -45.54 15.87
C LYS A 127 17.68 -46.24 17.03
N SER A 128 16.35 -46.26 17.02
CA SER A 128 15.54 -46.91 18.07
C SER A 128 15.79 -48.41 18.13
N ARG A 129 15.81 -49.08 16.98
CA ARG A 129 16.06 -50.53 16.87
C ARG A 129 17.47 -50.91 17.32
N LEU A 130 18.50 -50.17 16.88
CA LEU A 130 19.89 -50.40 17.28
C LEU A 130 20.09 -50.22 18.79
N ASN A 131 19.46 -49.20 19.39
CA ASN A 131 19.55 -48.95 20.82
C ASN A 131 18.95 -50.12 21.64
N THR A 132 17.78 -50.62 21.24
CA THR A 132 17.15 -51.78 21.90
C THR A 132 18.01 -53.05 21.77
N VAL A 133 18.58 -53.31 20.59
CA VAL A 133 19.49 -54.45 20.40
C VAL A 133 20.75 -54.30 21.26
N SER A 134 21.36 -53.11 21.29
CA SER A 134 22.53 -52.85 22.15
C SER A 134 22.23 -53.15 23.61
N ASN A 135 21.08 -52.69 24.12
CA ASN A 135 20.67 -52.93 25.50
C ASN A 135 20.55 -54.44 25.81
N ILE A 136 20.00 -55.23 24.88
CA ILE A 136 19.86 -56.67 25.08
C ILE A 136 21.23 -57.36 25.06
N LEU A 137 22.11 -56.98 24.13
CA LEU A 137 23.48 -57.51 24.08
C LEU A 137 24.28 -57.11 25.33
N ASP A 138 24.03 -55.93 25.90
CA ASP A 138 24.58 -55.50 27.19
C ASP A 138 24.15 -56.43 28.33
N HIS A 139 22.87 -56.77 28.43
CA HIS A 139 22.37 -57.72 29.42
C HIS A 139 22.99 -59.11 29.27
N LEU A 140 23.22 -59.58 28.03
CA LEU A 140 23.89 -60.86 27.77
C LEU A 140 25.38 -60.83 28.16
N THR A 141 26.03 -59.69 27.98
CA THR A 141 27.42 -59.47 28.40
C THR A 141 27.53 -59.51 29.93
N VAL A 142 26.62 -58.85 30.64
CA VAL A 142 26.55 -58.88 32.12
C VAL A 142 26.29 -60.29 32.66
N LYS A 143 25.47 -61.09 31.95
CA LYS A 143 25.21 -62.50 32.29
C LYS A 143 26.36 -63.45 31.93
N ASN A 144 27.50 -62.95 31.41
CA ASN A 144 28.65 -63.72 30.92
C ASN A 144 28.32 -64.73 29.79
N ASN A 145 27.20 -64.53 29.09
CA ASN A 145 26.83 -65.35 27.93
C ASN A 145 27.53 -64.89 26.65
N LEU A 146 28.10 -63.69 26.67
CA LEU A 146 28.75 -63.03 25.54
C LEU A 146 29.97 -62.26 26.04
N SER A 147 31.11 -62.34 25.34
CA SER A 147 32.29 -61.53 25.68
C SER A 147 32.17 -60.11 25.14
N VAL A 148 32.81 -59.13 25.79
CA VAL A 148 32.82 -57.73 25.34
C VAL A 148 33.27 -57.60 23.88
N ARG A 149 34.27 -58.37 23.47
CA ARG A 149 34.76 -58.38 22.09
C ARG A 149 33.72 -58.90 21.09
N GLN A 150 33.03 -60.00 21.43
CA GLN A 150 31.95 -60.54 20.59
C GLN A 150 30.78 -59.56 20.48
N LYS A 151 30.48 -58.82 21.56
CA LYS A 151 29.43 -57.78 21.55
C LYS A 151 29.79 -56.68 20.54
N GLU A 152 31.02 -56.17 20.63
CA GLU A 152 31.51 -55.11 19.74
C GLU A 152 31.52 -55.56 18.27
N GLU A 153 31.95 -56.79 17.99
CA GLU A 153 31.92 -57.38 16.64
C GLU A 153 30.48 -57.48 16.11
N LEU A 154 29.54 -58.06 16.89
CA LEU A 154 28.12 -58.16 16.51
C LEU A 154 27.46 -56.80 16.29
N LEU A 155 27.71 -55.83 17.17
CA LEU A 155 27.20 -54.48 17.01
C LEU A 155 27.79 -53.79 15.79
N THR A 156 29.07 -53.98 15.50
CA THR A 156 29.72 -53.36 14.33
C THR A 156 29.13 -53.90 13.03
N ASP A 157 28.95 -55.23 12.94
CA ASP A 157 28.33 -55.87 11.78
C ASP A 157 26.87 -55.45 11.61
N LEU A 158 26.09 -55.39 12.69
CA LEU A 158 24.71 -54.92 12.66
C LEU A 158 24.61 -53.44 12.29
N HIS A 159 25.44 -52.57 12.87
CA HIS A 159 25.50 -51.16 12.51
C HIS A 159 25.82 -51.00 11.02
N LYS A 160 26.78 -51.77 10.49
CA LYS A 160 27.11 -51.74 9.06
C LYS A 160 25.90 -52.12 8.21
N ALA A 161 25.22 -53.23 8.51
CA ALA A 161 24.04 -53.66 7.78
C ALA A 161 22.89 -52.63 7.85
N PHE A 162 22.64 -52.04 9.03
CA PHE A 162 21.65 -50.99 9.22
C PHE A 162 21.99 -49.72 8.43
N TRP A 163 23.26 -49.31 8.43
CA TRP A 163 23.72 -48.15 7.67
C TRP A 163 23.59 -48.38 6.16
N GLU A 164 23.89 -49.57 5.67
CA GLU A 164 23.71 -49.94 4.26
C GLU A 164 22.23 -49.85 3.85
N GLN A 165 21.30 -50.38 4.67
CA GLN A 165 19.86 -50.25 4.44
C GLN A 165 19.39 -48.80 4.51
N LEU A 166 19.83 -48.04 5.52
CA LEU A 166 19.48 -46.63 5.66
C LEU A 166 19.95 -45.81 4.45
N ALA A 167 21.18 -46.03 3.98
CA ALA A 167 21.70 -45.33 2.81
C ALA A 167 20.93 -45.73 1.54
N HIS A 168 20.60 -47.01 1.39
CA HIS A 168 19.79 -47.50 0.27
C HIS A 168 18.43 -46.80 0.21
N TYR A 169 17.64 -46.88 1.27
CA TYR A 169 16.31 -46.27 1.30
C TYR A 169 16.33 -44.74 1.30
N SER A 170 17.32 -44.10 1.94
CA SER A 170 17.45 -42.64 1.88
C SER A 170 17.73 -42.15 0.45
N ASN A 171 18.61 -42.83 -0.27
CA ASN A 171 18.90 -42.52 -1.67
C ASN A 171 17.71 -42.84 -2.59
N GLU A 172 17.01 -43.95 -2.34
CA GLU A 172 15.81 -44.33 -3.08
C GLU A 172 14.69 -43.31 -2.90
N CYS A 173 14.40 -42.88 -1.66
CA CYS A 173 13.44 -41.82 -1.35
C CYS A 173 13.77 -40.53 -2.11
N MET A 174 15.03 -40.09 -2.07
CA MET A 174 15.47 -38.86 -2.75
C MET A 174 15.33 -38.98 -4.27
N GLN A 175 15.74 -40.10 -4.85
CA GLN A 175 15.71 -40.30 -6.30
C GLN A 175 14.28 -40.44 -6.82
N GLN A 176 13.45 -41.27 -6.19
CA GLN A 176 12.06 -41.48 -6.63
C GLN A 176 11.20 -40.22 -6.40
N SER A 177 11.42 -39.49 -5.30
CA SER A 177 10.76 -38.20 -5.07
C SER A 177 11.12 -37.19 -6.15
N LYS A 178 12.41 -37.08 -6.49
CA LYS A 178 12.88 -36.20 -7.58
C LYS A 178 12.24 -36.58 -8.92
N ASP A 179 12.24 -37.86 -9.28
CA ASP A 179 11.67 -38.32 -10.54
C ASP A 179 10.14 -38.10 -10.60
N LEU A 180 9.45 -38.26 -9.48
CA LEU A 180 8.02 -37.98 -9.35
C LEU A 180 7.71 -36.49 -9.53
N VAL A 181 8.45 -35.62 -8.83
CA VAL A 181 8.29 -34.16 -8.93
C VAL A 181 8.59 -33.68 -10.35
N LEU A 182 9.65 -34.18 -10.99
CA LEU A 182 9.96 -33.82 -12.38
C LEU A 182 8.82 -34.18 -13.35
N LYS A 183 8.24 -35.38 -13.23
CA LYS A 183 7.07 -35.79 -14.03
C LYS A 183 5.85 -34.90 -13.78
N ARG A 184 5.62 -34.50 -12.54
CA ARG A 184 4.52 -33.58 -12.16
C ARG A 184 4.75 -32.20 -12.77
N LEU A 185 5.97 -31.65 -12.69
CA LEU A 185 6.33 -30.37 -13.30
C LEU A 185 6.13 -30.37 -14.83
N GLU A 186 6.49 -31.46 -15.52
CA GLU A 186 6.21 -31.62 -16.96
C GLU A 186 4.70 -31.63 -17.27
N CYS A 187 3.91 -32.30 -16.43
CA CYS A 187 2.45 -32.34 -16.55
C CYS A 187 1.85 -30.94 -16.33
N ARG A 188 2.28 -30.24 -15.27
CA ARG A 188 1.87 -28.86 -14.95
C ARG A 188 2.17 -27.91 -16.10
N ALA A 189 3.36 -28.02 -16.71
CA ALA A 189 3.73 -27.19 -17.86
C ALA A 189 2.74 -27.35 -19.03
N LYS A 190 2.33 -28.58 -19.35
CA LYS A 190 1.31 -28.86 -20.38
C LYS A 190 -0.05 -28.29 -20.01
N LYS A 191 -0.52 -28.53 -18.78
CA LYS A 191 -1.80 -27.97 -18.29
C LYS A 191 -1.81 -26.43 -18.37
N LYS A 192 -0.68 -25.78 -18.05
CA LYS A 192 -0.52 -24.32 -18.11
C LYS A 192 -0.57 -23.79 -19.54
N GLU A 193 0.06 -24.49 -20.50
CA GLU A 193 0.00 -24.13 -21.92
C GLU A 193 -1.42 -24.25 -22.49
N GLU A 194 -2.11 -25.37 -22.21
CA GLU A 194 -3.52 -25.57 -22.58
C GLU A 194 -4.44 -24.50 -21.95
N PHE A 195 -4.17 -24.13 -20.70
CA PHE A 195 -4.91 -23.08 -20.01
C PHE A 195 -4.65 -21.69 -20.62
N LYS A 196 -3.40 -21.35 -20.97
CA LYS A 196 -3.06 -20.10 -21.64
C LYS A 196 -3.82 -19.93 -22.97
N HIS A 197 -3.88 -20.97 -23.79
CA HIS A 197 -4.64 -20.94 -25.04
C HIS A 197 -6.15 -20.75 -24.81
N ARG A 198 -6.72 -21.36 -23.77
CA ARG A 198 -8.13 -21.13 -23.40
C ARG A 198 -8.36 -19.68 -22.96
N GLN A 199 -7.46 -19.11 -22.15
CA GLN A 199 -7.56 -17.71 -21.73
C GLN A 199 -7.52 -16.75 -22.92
N GLU A 200 -6.60 -16.97 -23.86
CA GLU A 200 -6.49 -16.17 -25.08
C GLU A 200 -7.80 -16.22 -25.90
N ALA A 201 -8.35 -17.42 -26.12
CA ALA A 201 -9.61 -17.58 -26.84
C ALA A 201 -10.81 -16.91 -26.13
N GLU A 202 -10.87 -16.97 -24.79
CA GLU A 202 -11.91 -16.29 -24.01
C GLU A 202 -11.77 -14.76 -24.06
N LYS A 203 -10.54 -14.25 -23.99
CA LYS A 203 -10.24 -12.82 -24.17
C LYS A 203 -10.65 -12.34 -25.56
N GLU A 204 -10.27 -13.06 -26.61
CA GLU A 204 -10.66 -12.76 -27.99
C GLU A 204 -12.18 -12.79 -28.18
N SER A 205 -12.88 -13.76 -27.58
CA SER A 205 -14.34 -13.87 -27.59
C SER A 205 -15.01 -12.67 -26.92
N LEU A 206 -14.49 -12.24 -25.76
CA LEU A 206 -15.01 -11.08 -25.05
C LEU A 206 -14.76 -9.78 -25.82
N LEU A 207 -13.55 -9.59 -26.37
CA LEU A 207 -13.23 -8.43 -27.20
C LEU A 207 -14.15 -8.37 -28.43
N SER A 208 -14.35 -9.50 -29.12
CA SER A 208 -15.22 -9.62 -30.30
C SER A 208 -16.69 -9.30 -30.00
N LYS A 209 -17.20 -9.67 -28.82
CA LYS A 209 -18.58 -9.36 -28.39
C LYS A 209 -18.77 -7.88 -28.01
N THR A 210 -17.70 -7.23 -27.54
CA THR A 210 -17.80 -5.89 -26.94
C THR A 210 -17.61 -4.75 -27.94
N PHE A 211 -17.08 -5.01 -29.14
CA PHE A 211 -17.14 -4.04 -30.25
C PHE A 211 -18.56 -3.61 -30.64
N LEU A 212 -19.60 -4.24 -30.06
CA LEU A 212 -21.02 -3.96 -30.28
C LEU A 212 -21.70 -3.21 -29.11
N THR A 213 -21.00 -2.93 -28.01
CA THR A 213 -21.58 -2.33 -26.79
C THR A 213 -21.01 -0.93 -26.57
N GLU A 214 -21.87 0.10 -26.44
CA GLU A 214 -21.45 1.50 -26.24
C GLU A 214 -20.99 1.84 -24.80
N ASP A 215 -21.18 0.93 -23.83
CA ASP A 215 -20.84 1.18 -22.42
C ASP A 215 -19.46 0.62 -22.02
N VAL A 216 -18.49 1.52 -21.91
CA VAL A 216 -17.11 1.23 -21.47
C VAL A 216 -17.05 0.72 -20.02
N HIS A 217 -17.95 1.15 -19.12
CA HIS A 217 -17.94 0.66 -17.74
C HIS A 217 -18.32 -0.81 -17.66
N HIS A 218 -19.36 -1.21 -18.40
CA HIS A 218 -19.75 -2.62 -18.50
C HIS A 218 -18.63 -3.47 -19.10
N PHE A 219 -17.93 -2.96 -20.12
CA PHE A 219 -16.75 -3.64 -20.69
C PHE A 219 -15.64 -3.81 -19.66
N LEU A 220 -15.22 -2.74 -18.98
CA LEU A 220 -14.14 -2.79 -17.99
C LEU A 220 -14.45 -3.78 -16.88
N LYS A 221 -15.70 -3.78 -16.39
CA LYS A 221 -16.15 -4.75 -15.38
C LYS A 221 -16.12 -6.18 -15.91
N ALA A 222 -16.66 -6.45 -17.10
CA ALA A 222 -16.66 -7.78 -17.69
C ALA A 222 -15.24 -8.30 -17.99
N TYR A 223 -14.34 -7.42 -18.44
CA TYR A 223 -12.94 -7.74 -18.68
C TYR A 223 -12.19 -8.04 -17.38
N HIS A 224 -12.41 -7.23 -16.34
CA HIS A 224 -11.85 -7.47 -15.01
C HIS A 224 -12.37 -8.79 -14.42
N GLU A 225 -13.68 -9.04 -14.43
CA GLU A 225 -14.26 -10.31 -13.97
C GLU A 225 -13.71 -11.53 -14.74
N LEU A 226 -13.47 -11.41 -16.04
CA LEU A 226 -12.82 -12.46 -16.81
C LEU A 226 -11.38 -12.68 -16.36
N THR A 227 -10.64 -11.60 -16.12
CA THR A 227 -9.24 -11.65 -15.67
C THR A 227 -9.14 -12.26 -14.26
N GLU A 228 -10.03 -11.90 -13.35
CA GLU A 228 -10.12 -12.51 -12.01
C GLU A 228 -10.46 -14.01 -12.11
N LYS A 229 -11.40 -14.41 -12.98
CA LYS A 229 -11.68 -15.83 -13.23
C LYS A 229 -10.48 -16.58 -13.77
N HIS A 230 -9.74 -15.96 -14.70
CA HIS A 230 -8.51 -16.52 -15.25
C HIS A 230 -7.44 -16.70 -14.18
N TRP A 231 -7.29 -15.70 -13.31
CA TRP A 231 -6.38 -15.75 -12.18
C TRP A 231 -6.77 -16.86 -11.19
N GLN A 232 -8.01 -16.86 -10.71
CA GLN A 232 -8.50 -17.87 -9.77
C GLN A 232 -8.35 -19.29 -10.33
N ALA A 233 -8.74 -19.52 -11.58
CA ALA A 233 -8.59 -20.84 -12.18
C ALA A 233 -7.12 -21.24 -12.38
N GLN A 234 -6.20 -20.29 -12.58
CA GLN A 234 -4.76 -20.58 -12.55
C GLN A 234 -4.33 -20.97 -11.14
N TRP A 235 -4.81 -20.22 -10.14
CA TRP A 235 -4.49 -20.42 -8.75
C TRP A 235 -4.92 -21.81 -8.26
N ASP A 236 -6.19 -22.16 -8.48
CA ASP A 236 -6.78 -23.44 -8.11
C ASP A 236 -6.02 -24.60 -8.77
N LEU A 237 -5.66 -24.46 -10.06
CA LEU A 237 -4.87 -25.46 -10.79
C LEU A 237 -3.49 -25.67 -10.16
N GLU A 238 -2.83 -24.58 -9.77
CA GLU A 238 -1.50 -24.63 -9.20
C GLU A 238 -1.50 -25.15 -7.75
N GLU A 239 -2.50 -24.77 -6.94
CA GLU A 239 -2.69 -25.28 -5.58
C GLU A 239 -3.07 -26.76 -5.56
N GLU A 240 -3.96 -27.20 -6.45
CA GLU A 240 -4.31 -28.61 -6.62
C GLU A 240 -3.08 -29.43 -7.00
N ASP A 241 -2.24 -28.94 -7.93
CA ASP A 241 -1.00 -29.63 -8.33
C ASP A 241 0.04 -29.68 -7.20
N ASP A 242 0.18 -28.61 -6.41
CA ASP A 242 1.07 -28.57 -5.25
C ASP A 242 0.61 -29.58 -4.18
N CYS A 243 -0.71 -29.68 -3.93
CA CYS A 243 -1.30 -30.66 -3.02
C CYS A 243 -1.13 -32.09 -3.52
N GLU A 244 -1.52 -32.37 -4.77
CA GLU A 244 -1.38 -33.70 -5.39
C GLU A 244 0.07 -34.19 -5.43
N SER A 245 1.01 -33.27 -5.67
CA SER A 245 2.45 -33.58 -5.65
C SER A 245 2.91 -33.94 -4.24
N THR A 246 2.49 -33.16 -3.24
CA THR A 246 2.82 -33.41 -1.83
C THR A 246 2.21 -34.72 -1.32
N GLU A 247 0.96 -35.02 -1.68
CA GLU A 247 0.29 -36.29 -1.35
C GLU A 247 1.03 -37.47 -1.98
N ALA A 248 1.39 -37.38 -3.26
CA ALA A 248 2.10 -38.44 -3.96
C ALA A 248 3.51 -38.70 -3.36
N VAL A 249 4.23 -37.64 -2.99
CA VAL A 249 5.51 -37.77 -2.26
C VAL A 249 5.26 -38.38 -0.88
N THR A 250 4.23 -37.94 -0.16
CA THR A 250 3.89 -38.47 1.16
C THR A 250 3.60 -39.96 1.12
N ASP A 251 2.82 -40.43 0.15
CA ASP A 251 2.50 -41.84 -0.03
C ASP A 251 3.71 -42.68 -0.42
N LEU A 252 4.59 -42.13 -1.28
CA LEU A 252 5.89 -42.74 -1.59
C LEU A 252 6.74 -42.93 -0.32
N TYR A 253 6.85 -41.89 0.52
CA TYR A 253 7.63 -41.98 1.77
C TYR A 253 7.02 -43.00 2.75
N LYS A 254 5.69 -43.10 2.85
CA LYS A 254 5.03 -44.13 3.66
C LYS A 254 5.31 -45.53 3.15
N GLU A 255 5.26 -45.74 1.83
CA GLU A 255 5.55 -47.03 1.22
C GLU A 255 7.00 -47.45 1.47
N LEU A 256 7.96 -46.57 1.19
CA LEU A 256 9.39 -46.84 1.40
C LEU A 256 9.71 -47.01 2.89
N TYR A 257 9.08 -46.24 3.78
CA TYR A 257 9.20 -46.46 5.23
C TYR A 257 8.73 -47.87 5.63
N SER A 258 7.58 -48.33 5.12
CA SER A 258 7.08 -49.68 5.43
C SER A 258 8.04 -50.79 4.96
N LYS A 259 8.64 -50.64 3.78
CA LYS A 259 9.65 -51.58 3.25
C LYS A 259 10.93 -51.55 4.07
N ALA A 260 11.42 -50.35 4.42
CA ALA A 260 12.59 -50.18 5.27
C ALA A 260 12.38 -50.79 6.66
N SER A 261 11.25 -50.49 7.31
CA SER A 261 10.88 -51.05 8.61
C SER A 261 10.86 -52.58 8.62
N HIS A 262 10.38 -53.18 7.52
CA HIS A 262 10.40 -54.63 7.33
C HIS A 262 11.82 -55.19 7.18
N ALA A 263 12.63 -54.64 6.27
CA ALA A 263 14.02 -55.06 6.07
C ALA A 263 14.87 -54.94 7.35
N LEU A 264 14.68 -53.86 8.11
CA LEU A 264 15.33 -53.68 9.41
C LEU A 264 14.88 -54.73 10.44
N ALA A 265 13.63 -55.19 10.39
CA ALA A 265 13.13 -56.25 11.28
C ALA A 265 13.72 -57.62 10.93
N GLU A 266 13.94 -57.88 9.64
CA GLU A 266 14.59 -59.10 9.16
C GLU A 266 16.03 -59.18 9.64
N LEU A 267 16.82 -58.10 9.51
CA LEU A 267 18.21 -58.05 10.01
C LEU A 267 18.31 -58.37 11.50
N VAL A 268 17.40 -57.82 12.32
CA VAL A 268 17.37 -58.13 13.76
C VAL A 268 16.91 -59.57 14.03
N THR A 269 15.97 -60.07 13.24
CA THR A 269 15.53 -61.46 13.34
C THR A 269 16.65 -62.44 12.99
N GLU A 270 17.44 -62.15 11.96
CA GLU A 270 18.63 -62.93 11.58
C GLU A 270 19.68 -62.91 12.69
N LEU A 271 19.94 -61.74 13.28
CA LEU A 271 20.84 -61.62 14.43
C LEU A 271 20.42 -62.55 15.57
N PHE A 272 19.16 -62.50 16.01
CA PHE A 272 18.68 -63.30 17.15
C PHE A 272 18.57 -64.79 16.83
N LEU A 273 18.06 -65.18 15.65
CA LEU A 273 17.74 -66.58 15.36
C LEU A 273 18.86 -67.35 14.67
N GLN A 274 19.81 -66.68 14.03
CA GLN A 274 20.90 -67.33 13.28
C GLN A 274 22.27 -67.04 13.89
N THR A 275 22.60 -65.76 14.13
CA THR A 275 23.96 -65.38 14.53
C THR A 275 24.20 -65.60 16.03
N LEU A 276 23.26 -65.18 16.89
CA LEU A 276 23.39 -65.27 18.34
C LEU A 276 23.54 -66.72 18.86
N PRO A 277 22.77 -67.71 18.39
CA PRO A 277 22.91 -69.11 18.84
C PRO A 277 24.24 -69.76 18.41
N VAL A 278 24.91 -69.24 17.38
CA VAL A 278 26.20 -69.74 16.89
C VAL A 278 27.35 -69.13 17.68
N VAL A 279 27.23 -67.84 18.04
CA VAL A 279 28.28 -67.09 18.77
C VAL A 279 28.20 -67.31 20.29
N THR A 280 27.03 -67.70 20.80
CA THR A 280 26.76 -67.99 22.21
C THR A 280 26.42 -69.46 22.44
N ASN A 281 26.39 -69.89 23.70
CA ASN A 281 25.87 -71.23 24.07
C ASN A 281 24.35 -71.24 24.32
N LEU A 282 23.62 -70.22 23.86
CA LEU A 282 22.18 -70.12 24.05
C LEU A 282 21.44 -71.05 23.09
N SER A 283 20.36 -71.66 23.59
CA SER A 283 19.46 -72.42 22.74
C SER A 283 18.65 -71.48 21.83
N VAL A 284 18.17 -72.03 20.70
CA VAL A 284 17.26 -71.31 19.79
C VAL A 284 16.02 -70.82 20.54
N ARG A 285 15.52 -71.60 21.51
CA ARG A 285 14.35 -71.22 22.32
C ARG A 285 14.62 -70.02 23.23
N GLU A 286 15.81 -69.92 23.81
CA GLU A 286 16.20 -68.75 24.61
C GLU A 286 16.37 -67.51 23.72
N CYS A 287 16.84 -67.68 22.48
CA CYS A 287 16.95 -66.59 21.51
C CYS A 287 15.58 -66.11 20.99
N GLU A 288 14.60 -67.01 20.86
CA GLU A 288 13.20 -66.62 20.59
C GLU A 288 12.64 -65.73 21.70
N LEU A 289 12.90 -66.07 22.96
CA LEU A 289 12.47 -65.25 24.11
C LEU A 289 13.15 -63.88 24.12
N LEU A 290 14.44 -63.80 23.78
CA LEU A 290 15.16 -62.53 23.66
C LEU A 290 14.63 -61.66 22.51
N LYS A 291 14.16 -62.29 21.42
CA LYS A 291 13.50 -61.58 20.31
C LYS A 291 12.13 -61.04 20.73
N GLU A 292 11.36 -61.81 21.51
CA GLU A 292 10.10 -61.34 22.10
C GLU A 292 10.36 -60.15 23.05
N GLU A 293 11.36 -60.26 23.93
CA GLU A 293 11.81 -59.17 24.81
C GLU A 293 12.27 -57.93 24.01
N TRP A 294 12.97 -58.12 22.89
CA TRP A 294 13.31 -57.03 21.97
C TRP A 294 12.08 -56.34 21.41
N GLN A 295 11.09 -57.10 20.96
CA GLN A 295 9.88 -56.56 20.37
C GLN A 295 9.06 -55.79 21.43
N GLU A 296 8.95 -56.33 22.64
CA GLU A 296 8.30 -55.67 23.78
C GLU A 296 9.00 -54.36 24.17
N ASN A 297 10.34 -54.32 24.14
CA ASN A 297 11.11 -53.11 24.45
C ASN A 297 11.13 -52.08 23.29
N LEU A 298 10.94 -52.52 22.05
CA LEU A 298 10.92 -51.66 20.87
C LEU A 298 9.63 -50.83 20.77
N VAL A 299 8.47 -51.43 21.03
CA VAL A 299 7.16 -50.76 20.88
C VAL A 299 7.11 -49.43 21.67
N PRO A 300 7.47 -49.37 22.97
CA PRO A 300 7.48 -48.12 23.73
C PRO A 300 8.45 -47.07 23.18
N GLN A 301 9.58 -47.48 22.59
CA GLN A 301 10.55 -46.55 21.99
C GLN A 301 9.99 -45.90 20.72
N LEU A 302 9.34 -46.69 19.87
CA LEU A 302 8.68 -46.19 18.66
C LEU A 302 7.49 -45.29 19.01
N GLU A 303 6.67 -45.66 20.00
CA GLU A 303 5.60 -44.81 20.50
C GLU A 303 6.12 -43.49 21.08
N LYS A 304 7.24 -43.52 21.82
CA LYS A 304 7.89 -42.31 22.34
C LYS A 304 8.34 -41.39 21.19
N TRP A 305 8.97 -41.94 20.16
CA TRP A 305 9.37 -41.17 18.99
C TRP A 305 8.16 -40.60 18.22
N GLU A 306 7.10 -41.38 18.05
CA GLU A 306 5.87 -40.93 17.40
C GLU A 306 5.23 -39.77 18.18
N ASN A 307 5.17 -39.87 19.51
CA ASN A 307 4.71 -38.79 20.37
C ASN A 307 5.58 -37.54 20.22
N HIS A 308 6.91 -37.69 20.16
CA HIS A 308 7.83 -36.57 19.90
C HIS A 308 7.57 -35.91 18.53
N ARG A 309 7.31 -36.71 17.50
CA ARG A 309 6.96 -36.21 16.15
C ARG A 309 5.65 -35.40 16.20
N GLN A 310 4.63 -35.90 16.87
CA GLN A 310 3.35 -35.21 17.02
C GLN A 310 3.47 -33.90 17.82
N ILE A 311 4.31 -33.89 18.87
CA ILE A 311 4.59 -32.67 19.64
C ILE A 311 5.29 -31.63 18.76
N ARG A 312 6.34 -32.01 18.02
CA ARG A 312 7.03 -31.11 17.08
C ARG A 312 6.09 -30.53 16.04
N TRP A 313 5.22 -31.38 15.48
CA TRP A 313 4.21 -30.95 14.52
C TRP A 313 3.26 -29.89 15.10
N LYS A 314 2.75 -30.10 16.32
CA LYS A 314 1.87 -29.13 16.98
C LYS A 314 2.58 -27.79 17.25
N LEU A 315 3.82 -27.83 17.75
CA LEU A 315 4.61 -26.62 17.99
C LEU A 315 4.81 -25.82 16.71
N PHE A 316 5.09 -26.50 15.59
CA PHE A 316 5.22 -25.84 14.30
C PHE A 316 3.89 -25.22 13.84
N GLN A 317 2.76 -25.93 13.98
CA GLN A 317 1.44 -25.38 13.63
C GLN A 317 1.09 -24.14 14.47
N GLU A 318 1.40 -24.16 15.77
CA GLU A 318 1.19 -23.02 16.67
C GLU A 318 2.05 -21.82 16.26
N GLN A 319 3.32 -22.04 15.90
CA GLN A 319 4.20 -20.99 15.40
C GLN A 319 3.71 -20.41 14.08
N LEU A 320 3.35 -21.25 13.11
CA LEU A 320 2.84 -20.81 11.82
C LEU A 320 1.56 -19.96 11.97
N LEU A 321 0.70 -20.34 12.93
CA LEU A 321 -0.49 -19.56 13.26
C LEU A 321 -0.14 -18.18 13.82
N GLN A 322 0.84 -18.10 14.73
CA GLN A 322 1.33 -16.82 15.27
C GLN A 322 1.91 -15.93 14.15
N GLU A 323 2.66 -16.50 13.21
CA GLU A 323 3.17 -15.75 12.05
C GLU A 323 2.04 -15.25 11.14
N LYS A 324 1.00 -16.06 10.93
CA LYS A 324 -0.20 -15.65 10.18
C LYS A 324 -0.92 -14.49 10.88
N GLU A 325 -1.08 -14.54 12.20
CA GLU A 325 -1.67 -13.44 12.97
C GLU A 325 -0.85 -12.15 12.89
N LEU A 326 0.47 -12.24 13.08
CA LEU A 326 1.36 -11.08 12.97
C LEU A 326 1.27 -10.44 11.59
N TRP A 327 1.30 -11.25 10.53
CA TRP A 327 1.17 -10.73 9.17
C TRP A 327 -0.18 -10.04 8.92
N ILE A 328 -1.29 -10.59 9.43
CA ILE A 328 -2.61 -9.93 9.35
C ILE A 328 -2.57 -8.56 10.05
N THR A 329 -1.93 -8.46 11.21
CA THR A 329 -1.81 -7.18 11.92
C THR A 329 -0.96 -6.16 11.17
N GLU A 330 0.15 -6.59 10.56
CA GLU A 330 1.03 -5.73 9.77
C GLU A 330 0.35 -5.25 8.48
N TYR A 331 -0.40 -6.14 7.82
CA TYR A 331 -1.22 -5.81 6.66
C TYR A 331 -2.31 -4.79 7.00
N ALA A 332 -3.03 -5.00 8.11
CA ALA A 332 -4.03 -4.06 8.59
C ALA A 332 -3.43 -2.69 8.92
N LEU A 333 -2.26 -2.65 9.57
CA LEU A 333 -1.53 -1.41 9.82
C LEU A 333 -1.14 -0.71 8.51
N SER A 334 -0.76 -1.49 7.48
CA SER A 334 -0.50 -0.95 6.14
C SER A 334 -1.68 -0.23 5.54
N ALA A 335 -2.83 -0.89 5.52
CA ALA A 335 -4.05 -0.34 4.94
C ALA A 335 -4.43 0.98 5.62
N VAL A 336 -4.28 1.05 6.95
CA VAL A 336 -4.51 2.30 7.71
C VAL A 336 -3.52 3.40 7.33
N MET A 337 -2.23 3.08 7.21
CA MET A 337 -1.21 4.06 6.80
C MET A 337 -1.44 4.60 5.39
N GLN A 338 -1.79 3.74 4.44
CA GLN A 338 -2.10 4.13 3.06
C GLN A 338 -3.36 4.99 2.98
N LYS A 339 -4.41 4.62 3.72
CA LYS A 339 -5.62 5.43 3.83
C LYS A 339 -5.30 6.83 4.37
N HIS A 340 -4.49 6.93 5.41
CA HIS A 340 -4.07 8.21 5.98
C HIS A 340 -3.25 9.05 4.99
N LEU A 341 -2.37 8.41 4.21
CA LEU A 341 -1.62 9.08 3.15
C LEU A 341 -2.56 9.64 2.09
N SER A 342 -3.53 8.83 1.63
CA SER A 342 -4.55 9.25 0.66
C SER A 342 -5.34 10.47 1.15
N GLU A 343 -5.87 10.40 2.38
CA GLU A 343 -6.66 11.48 2.97
C GLU A 343 -5.84 12.78 3.13
N LYS A 344 -4.54 12.68 3.40
CA LYS A 344 -3.66 13.85 3.50
C LYS A 344 -3.44 14.52 2.15
N GLU A 345 -3.11 13.75 1.12
CA GLU A 345 -2.88 14.30 -0.22
C GLU A 345 -4.17 14.91 -0.81
N GLU A 346 -5.33 14.27 -0.60
CA GLU A 346 -6.63 14.85 -0.97
C GLU A 346 -6.90 16.20 -0.29
N LYS A 347 -6.62 16.32 1.02
CA LYS A 347 -6.76 17.59 1.74
C LYS A 347 -5.80 18.66 1.22
N ILE A 348 -4.57 18.28 0.84
CA ILE A 348 -3.58 19.20 0.29
C ILE A 348 -4.08 19.77 -1.04
N ILE A 349 -4.51 18.93 -1.99
CA ILE A 349 -4.96 19.42 -3.30
C ILE A 349 -6.24 20.25 -3.18
N GLN A 350 -7.19 19.85 -2.34
CA GLN A 350 -8.41 20.60 -2.09
C GLN A 350 -8.10 21.98 -1.48
N GLY A 351 -7.13 22.03 -0.56
CA GLY A 351 -6.60 23.28 0.00
C GLY A 351 -5.90 24.17 -1.03
N VAL A 352 -5.21 23.60 -2.03
CA VAL A 352 -4.58 24.38 -3.11
C VAL A 352 -5.63 24.97 -4.04
N VAL A 353 -6.58 24.15 -4.50
CA VAL A 353 -7.60 24.58 -5.45
C VAL A 353 -8.53 25.64 -4.87
N SER A 354 -8.96 25.48 -3.61
CA SER A 354 -9.78 26.49 -2.91
C SER A 354 -9.08 27.85 -2.76
N ARG A 355 -7.74 27.89 -2.67
CA ARG A 355 -6.96 29.13 -2.61
C ARG A 355 -6.82 29.83 -3.96
N LEU A 356 -6.94 29.11 -5.07
CA LEU A 356 -6.82 29.70 -6.41
C LEU A 356 -8.04 30.57 -6.75
N GLY A 357 -9.24 30.18 -6.32
CA GLY A 357 -10.46 31.01 -6.26
C GLY A 357 -11.01 31.60 -7.58
N CYS A 358 -10.23 31.60 -8.66
CA CYS A 358 -10.57 32.12 -9.98
C CYS A 358 -10.99 31.03 -10.97
N LEU A 359 -10.89 29.75 -10.59
CA LEU A 359 -11.20 28.62 -11.46
C LEU A 359 -12.70 28.35 -11.49
N SER A 360 -13.20 27.88 -12.64
CA SER A 360 -14.58 27.39 -12.77
C SER A 360 -14.75 26.04 -12.04
N ASP A 361 -15.98 25.69 -11.67
CA ASP A 361 -16.28 24.39 -11.02
C ASP A 361 -15.85 23.20 -11.88
N GLU A 362 -15.94 23.30 -13.21
CA GLU A 362 -15.46 22.28 -14.15
C GLU A 362 -13.94 22.12 -14.08
N SER A 363 -13.20 23.25 -14.04
CA SER A 363 -11.74 23.26 -13.89
C SER A 363 -11.28 22.69 -12.53
N VAL A 364 -12.04 22.99 -11.46
CA VAL A 364 -11.80 22.44 -10.12
C VAL A 364 -12.01 20.93 -10.11
N SER A 365 -13.12 20.46 -10.68
CA SER A 365 -13.44 19.04 -10.80
C SER A 365 -12.37 18.28 -11.59
N TYR A 366 -11.93 18.84 -12.70
CA TYR A 366 -10.86 18.27 -13.52
C TYR A 366 -9.54 18.09 -12.76
N ILE A 367 -9.10 19.12 -12.02
CA ILE A 367 -7.87 19.05 -11.21
C ILE A 367 -7.98 17.94 -10.14
N LEU A 368 -9.13 17.84 -9.48
CA LEU A 368 -9.36 16.82 -8.44
C LEU A 368 -9.41 15.41 -9.02
N GLN A 369 -10.06 15.20 -10.17
CA GLN A 369 -10.08 13.91 -10.86
C GLN A 369 -8.68 13.48 -11.30
N LYS A 370 -7.91 14.39 -11.91
CA LYS A 370 -6.53 14.11 -12.30
C LYS A 370 -5.67 13.75 -11.09
N HIS A 371 -5.74 14.51 -10.00
CA HIS A 371 -5.04 14.16 -8.77
C HIS A 371 -5.41 12.77 -8.26
N ARG A 372 -6.71 12.45 -8.21
CA ARG A 372 -7.19 11.15 -7.75
C ARG A 372 -6.64 10.00 -8.57
N LEU A 373 -6.64 10.12 -9.90
CA LEU A 373 -6.06 9.10 -10.78
C LEU A 373 -4.59 8.84 -10.45
N LEU A 374 -3.77 9.90 -10.41
CA LEU A 374 -2.34 9.80 -10.14
C LEU A 374 -2.07 9.22 -8.74
N LEU A 375 -2.83 9.65 -7.74
CA LEU A 375 -2.72 9.18 -6.37
C LEU A 375 -3.06 7.68 -6.26
N CYS A 376 -4.14 7.22 -6.90
CA CYS A 376 -4.50 5.80 -6.93
C CYS A 376 -3.38 4.93 -7.52
N SER A 377 -2.82 5.35 -8.65
CA SER A 377 -1.66 4.69 -9.28
C SER A 377 -0.44 4.63 -8.34
N VAL A 378 -0.09 5.75 -7.71
CA VAL A 378 1.03 5.80 -6.74
C VAL A 378 0.79 4.87 -5.55
N LEU A 379 -0.41 4.89 -4.97
CA LEU A 379 -0.75 4.04 -3.82
C LEU A 379 -0.68 2.56 -4.17
N ARG A 380 -1.24 2.15 -5.32
CA ARG A 380 -1.19 0.75 -5.77
C ARG A 380 0.23 0.24 -5.93
N ARG A 381 1.14 1.04 -6.50
CA ARG A 381 2.57 0.73 -6.57
C ARG A 381 3.17 0.55 -5.17
N LEU A 382 2.91 1.48 -4.26
CA LEU A 382 3.44 1.42 -2.90
C LEU A 382 2.97 0.16 -2.15
N THR A 383 1.73 -0.28 -2.38
CA THR A 383 1.23 -1.55 -1.85
C THR A 383 2.01 -2.74 -2.41
N PHE A 384 2.22 -2.76 -3.73
CA PHE A 384 2.98 -3.84 -4.39
C PHE A 384 4.41 -3.93 -3.85
N ARG A 385 5.10 -2.77 -3.79
CA ARG A 385 6.46 -2.66 -3.26
C ARG A 385 6.55 -3.16 -1.82
N ARG A 386 5.57 -2.83 -0.98
CA ARG A 386 5.52 -3.30 0.41
C ARG A 386 5.34 -4.81 0.51
N ALA A 387 4.44 -5.39 -0.29
CA ALA A 387 4.26 -6.83 -0.34
C ALA A 387 5.56 -7.55 -0.76
N GLY A 388 6.26 -7.01 -1.77
CA GLY A 388 7.59 -7.49 -2.17
C GLY A 388 8.61 -7.46 -1.03
N MET A 389 8.72 -6.34 -0.30
CA MET A 389 9.63 -6.23 0.85
C MET A 389 9.28 -7.20 1.98
N ALA A 390 8.00 -7.46 2.24
CA ALA A 390 7.58 -8.43 3.25
C ALA A 390 8.06 -9.85 2.89
N VAL A 391 7.90 -10.26 1.63
CA VAL A 391 8.40 -11.57 1.14
C VAL A 391 9.93 -11.64 1.24
N LEU A 392 10.63 -10.57 0.88
CA LEU A 392 12.10 -10.48 1.02
C LEU A 392 12.55 -10.60 2.48
N ALA A 393 11.85 -9.95 3.42
CA ALA A 393 12.13 -10.08 4.85
C ALA A 393 11.96 -11.52 5.33
N CYS A 394 10.88 -12.19 4.92
CA CYS A 394 10.67 -13.62 5.20
C CYS A 394 11.83 -14.47 4.66
N MET A 395 12.27 -14.22 3.43
CA MET A 395 13.41 -14.94 2.83
C MET A 395 14.71 -14.74 3.61
N ARG A 396 15.06 -13.50 3.99
CA ARG A 396 16.26 -13.18 4.78
C ARG A 396 16.27 -13.90 6.13
N LEU A 397 15.11 -13.96 6.80
CA LEU A 397 14.98 -14.50 8.15
C LEU A 397 14.76 -16.02 8.19
N SER A 398 14.32 -16.63 7.09
CA SER A 398 13.90 -18.05 7.00
C SER A 398 14.90 -19.03 7.62
N ARG A 399 16.19 -18.91 7.28
CA ARG A 399 17.22 -19.83 7.77
C ARG A 399 17.42 -19.76 9.27
N LYS A 400 17.45 -18.55 9.84
CA LYS A 400 17.63 -18.33 11.27
C LYS A 400 16.37 -18.74 12.05
N LYS A 401 15.19 -18.41 11.51
CA LYS A 401 13.90 -18.89 12.01
C LYS A 401 13.85 -20.41 12.09
N SER A 402 14.25 -21.13 11.03
CA SER A 402 14.28 -22.60 11.03
C SER A 402 15.24 -23.16 12.07
N SER A 403 16.46 -22.61 12.17
CA SER A 403 17.43 -23.06 13.19
C SER A 403 16.92 -22.85 14.62
N LEU A 404 16.31 -21.70 14.90
CA LEU A 404 15.73 -21.39 16.21
C LEU A 404 14.55 -22.31 16.52
N GLN A 405 13.69 -22.59 15.53
CA GLN A 405 12.60 -23.53 15.65
C GLN A 405 13.12 -24.93 16.01
N GLU A 406 14.15 -25.42 15.33
CA GLU A 406 14.77 -26.72 15.63
C GLU A 406 15.32 -26.77 17.07
N LEU A 407 15.91 -25.68 17.57
CA LEU A 407 16.37 -25.58 18.96
C LEU A 407 15.21 -25.63 19.96
N ARG A 408 14.11 -24.90 19.70
CA ARG A 408 12.90 -24.93 20.56
C ARG A 408 12.27 -26.31 20.60
N GLU A 409 12.16 -26.97 19.45
CA GLU A 409 11.66 -28.34 19.34
C GLU A 409 12.51 -29.30 20.18
N GLN A 410 13.84 -29.26 20.01
CA GLN A 410 14.76 -30.11 20.77
C GLN A 410 14.66 -29.89 22.29
N HIS A 411 14.58 -28.62 22.73
CA HIS A 411 14.43 -28.28 24.13
C HIS A 411 13.12 -28.83 24.72
N THR A 412 12.01 -28.68 24.00
CA THR A 412 10.68 -29.13 24.45
C THR A 412 10.63 -30.65 24.59
N LEU A 413 11.27 -31.37 23.65
CA LEU A 413 11.40 -32.81 23.71
C LEU A 413 12.28 -33.29 24.88
N GLN A 414 13.38 -32.59 25.16
CA GLN A 414 14.24 -32.92 26.32
C GLN A 414 13.50 -32.71 27.64
N LYS A 415 12.75 -31.62 27.79
CA LYS A 415 11.95 -31.29 28.98
C LYS A 415 10.85 -32.33 29.27
N GLY A 416 10.21 -32.86 28.23
CA GLY A 416 9.18 -33.91 28.37
C GLY A 416 9.70 -35.31 28.73
N SER A 417 11.01 -35.53 28.66
CA SER A 417 11.62 -36.88 28.78
C SER A 417 12.21 -37.21 30.16
N SER A 418 12.41 -36.23 31.05
CA SER A 418 13.04 -36.42 32.37
C SER A 418 12.05 -36.21 33.52
N LEU A 419 11.64 -37.27 34.21
CA LEU A 419 10.84 -37.20 35.44
C LEU A 419 11.68 -36.93 36.72
N CYS A 420 13.01 -37.08 36.63
CA CYS A 420 13.95 -36.84 37.70
C CYS A 420 15.09 -35.99 37.14
N GLN A 421 15.18 -34.71 37.53
CA GLN A 421 16.26 -33.83 37.12
C GLN A 421 17.43 -34.02 38.09
N ASP A 422 18.56 -34.51 37.57
CA ASP A 422 19.86 -34.31 38.22
C ASP A 422 20.25 -32.83 38.13
N GLU A 423 21.03 -32.32 39.06
CA GLU A 423 21.30 -30.88 39.14
C GLU A 423 22.13 -30.38 37.94
N ASP A 424 23.00 -31.25 37.41
CA ASP A 424 23.74 -31.02 36.17
C ASP A 424 22.80 -30.98 34.94
N GLN A 425 21.74 -31.78 34.94
CA GLN A 425 20.75 -31.83 33.86
C GLN A 425 19.82 -30.59 33.90
N TRP A 426 19.49 -30.11 35.10
CA TRP A 426 18.78 -28.85 35.29
C TRP A 426 19.61 -27.65 34.83
N GLN A 427 20.91 -27.61 35.16
CA GLN A 427 21.81 -26.55 34.69
C GLN A 427 21.96 -26.56 33.17
N LEU A 428 22.03 -27.74 32.55
CA LEU A 428 22.07 -27.86 31.09
C LEU A 428 20.78 -27.36 30.44
N GLN A 429 19.61 -27.73 30.96
CA GLN A 429 18.32 -27.21 30.46
C GLN A 429 18.26 -25.68 30.58
N LYS A 430 18.70 -25.13 31.71
CA LYS A 430 18.75 -23.69 31.91
C LYS A 430 19.72 -22.97 30.96
N ALA A 431 20.85 -23.60 30.64
CA ALA A 431 21.79 -23.09 29.65
C ALA A 431 21.18 -23.09 28.23
N VAL A 432 20.46 -24.15 27.86
CA VAL A 432 19.73 -24.23 26.58
C VAL A 432 18.60 -23.21 26.52
N GLU A 433 17.83 -23.02 27.60
CA GLU A 433 16.82 -21.96 27.69
C GLU A 433 17.43 -20.56 27.56
N SER A 434 18.61 -20.32 28.14
CA SER A 434 19.37 -19.07 27.96
C SER A 434 19.77 -18.88 26.50
N HIS A 435 20.34 -19.91 25.87
CA HIS A 435 20.75 -19.85 24.47
C HIS A 435 19.58 -19.61 23.52
N ILE A 436 18.41 -20.25 23.76
CA ILE A 436 17.19 -20.00 22.96
C ILE A 436 16.78 -18.53 23.09
N ARG A 437 16.81 -17.96 24.30
CA ARG A 437 16.48 -16.54 24.50
C ARG A 437 17.48 -15.60 23.82
N GLU A 438 18.77 -15.92 23.87
CA GLU A 438 19.81 -15.14 23.19
C GLU A 438 19.62 -15.18 21.66
N GLU A 439 19.29 -16.33 21.09
CA GLU A 439 19.01 -16.45 19.65
C GLU A 439 17.66 -15.80 19.27
N GLU A 440 16.67 -15.81 20.15
CA GLU A 440 15.41 -15.05 20.00
C GLU A 440 15.67 -13.54 19.98
N GLU A 441 16.47 -13.02 20.91
CA GLU A 441 16.84 -11.61 20.97
C GLU A 441 17.60 -11.20 19.70
N LYS A 442 18.58 -12.00 19.26
CA LYS A 442 19.29 -11.73 17.99
C LYS A 442 18.36 -11.76 16.78
N LEU A 443 17.44 -12.73 16.71
CA LEU A 443 16.47 -12.80 15.61
C LEU A 443 15.54 -11.58 15.63
N GLU A 444 15.12 -11.13 16.81
CA GLU A 444 14.30 -9.93 16.98
C GLU A 444 15.07 -8.67 16.56
N GLU A 445 16.33 -8.52 16.99
CA GLU A 445 17.21 -7.42 16.59
C GLU A 445 17.39 -7.36 15.07
N GLU A 446 17.66 -8.49 14.42
CA GLU A 446 17.79 -8.56 12.96
C GLU A 446 16.47 -8.29 12.23
N THR A 447 15.36 -8.78 12.78
CA THR A 447 14.03 -8.48 12.24
C THR A 447 13.76 -6.98 12.32
N GLN A 448 14.10 -6.34 13.44
CA GLN A 448 13.97 -4.90 13.61
C GLN A 448 14.92 -4.12 12.68
N GLU A 449 16.15 -4.57 12.47
CA GLU A 449 17.12 -3.97 11.55
C GLU A 449 16.61 -4.03 10.10
N ILE A 450 16.17 -5.20 9.63
CA ILE A 450 15.61 -5.38 8.28
C ILE A 450 14.35 -4.53 8.11
N ASN A 451 13.45 -4.53 9.10
CA ASN A 451 12.24 -3.72 9.06
C ASN A 451 12.56 -2.22 9.03
N LEU A 452 13.58 -1.77 9.76
CA LEU A 452 14.03 -0.38 9.73
C LEU A 452 14.64 -0.01 8.37
N GLU A 453 15.48 -0.89 7.81
CA GLU A 453 16.08 -0.71 6.48
C GLU A 453 15.00 -0.56 5.41
N PHE A 454 14.06 -1.51 5.34
CA PHE A 454 12.95 -1.48 4.39
C PHE A 454 11.98 -0.32 4.66
N HIS A 455 11.74 0.04 5.93
CA HIS A 455 10.94 1.21 6.25
C HIS A 455 11.61 2.49 5.75
N GLN A 456 12.92 2.64 5.91
CA GLN A 456 13.66 3.80 5.42
C GLN A 456 13.63 3.89 3.90
N GLN A 457 13.83 2.77 3.20
CA GLN A 457 13.69 2.68 1.74
C GLN A 457 12.26 3.03 1.30
N LEU A 458 11.24 2.49 1.95
CA LEU A 458 9.85 2.80 1.64
C LEU A 458 9.53 4.28 1.85
N VAL A 459 10.04 4.89 2.93
CA VAL A 459 9.83 6.32 3.19
C VAL A 459 10.50 7.18 2.12
N THR A 460 11.70 6.84 1.65
CA THR A 460 12.33 7.57 0.54
C THR A 460 11.55 7.41 -0.76
N GLU A 461 11.11 6.19 -1.09
CA GLU A 461 10.30 5.94 -2.28
C GLU A 461 8.92 6.63 -2.23
N ILE A 462 8.30 6.70 -1.04
CA ILE A 462 7.07 7.49 -0.83
C ILE A 462 7.36 8.97 -1.09
N GLN A 463 8.44 9.52 -0.55
CA GLN A 463 8.80 10.92 -0.75
C GLN A 463 9.03 11.24 -2.23
N GLU A 464 9.73 10.36 -2.96
CA GLU A 464 9.96 10.50 -4.41
C GLU A 464 8.65 10.44 -5.19
N ALA A 465 7.78 9.46 -4.89
CA ALA A 465 6.49 9.33 -5.55
C ALA A 465 5.56 10.53 -5.27
N LEU A 466 5.58 11.07 -4.05
CA LEU A 466 4.84 12.28 -3.70
C LEU A 466 5.41 13.54 -4.37
N GLN A 467 6.73 13.66 -4.49
CA GLN A 467 7.36 14.75 -5.25
C GLN A 467 6.97 14.69 -6.73
N PHE A 468 6.97 13.48 -7.30
CA PHE A 468 6.54 13.24 -8.67
C PHE A 468 5.06 13.62 -8.88
N LEU A 469 4.17 13.17 -7.99
CA LEU A 469 2.77 13.58 -7.97
C LEU A 469 2.63 15.11 -7.89
N GLN A 470 3.39 15.76 -7.00
CA GLN A 470 3.35 17.20 -6.83
C GLN A 470 3.80 17.95 -8.09
N GLN A 471 4.88 17.52 -8.74
CA GLN A 471 5.39 18.13 -9.99
C GLN A 471 4.36 18.03 -11.11
N HIS A 472 3.74 16.86 -11.28
CA HIS A 472 2.69 16.67 -12.28
C HIS A 472 1.47 17.54 -11.99
N MET A 473 1.03 17.61 -10.74
CA MET A 473 -0.11 18.44 -10.36
C MET A 473 0.16 19.94 -10.53
N GLN A 474 1.39 20.41 -10.31
CA GLN A 474 1.76 21.78 -10.62
C GLN A 474 1.59 22.10 -12.12
N GLN A 475 1.95 21.17 -13.00
CA GLN A 475 1.78 21.33 -14.44
C GLN A 475 0.29 21.35 -14.82
N VAL A 476 -0.51 20.42 -14.33
CA VAL A 476 -1.96 20.35 -14.58
C VAL A 476 -2.66 21.64 -14.13
N ILE A 477 -2.35 22.12 -12.92
CA ILE A 477 -2.89 23.39 -12.40
C ILE A 477 -2.45 24.56 -13.28
N GLY A 478 -1.16 24.63 -13.65
CA GLY A 478 -0.61 25.69 -14.49
C GLY A 478 -1.28 25.74 -15.88
N GLN A 479 -1.47 24.60 -16.53
CA GLN A 479 -2.16 24.49 -17.81
C GLN A 479 -3.63 24.92 -17.69
N THR A 480 -4.33 24.48 -16.65
CA THR A 480 -5.72 24.84 -16.40
C THR A 480 -5.88 26.36 -16.18
N LEU A 481 -4.95 26.99 -15.45
CA LEU A 481 -4.92 28.44 -15.25
C LEU A 481 -4.65 29.20 -16.57
N LEU A 482 -3.74 28.70 -17.41
CA LEU A 482 -3.46 29.28 -18.72
C LEU A 482 -4.67 29.21 -19.65
N GLN A 483 -5.38 28.08 -19.67
CA GLN A 483 -6.61 27.91 -20.45
C GLN A 483 -7.70 28.87 -19.98
N TYR A 484 -7.89 29.00 -18.66
CA TYR A 484 -8.81 29.96 -18.08
C TYR A 484 -8.49 31.41 -18.50
N ALA A 485 -7.21 31.81 -18.43
CA ALA A 485 -6.76 33.15 -18.80
C ALA A 485 -6.99 33.46 -20.29
N ARG A 486 -6.78 32.49 -21.19
CA ARG A 486 -7.06 32.63 -22.63
C ARG A 486 -8.55 32.81 -22.91
N GLY A 487 -9.40 31.99 -22.27
CA GLY A 487 -10.86 32.10 -22.43
C GLY A 487 -11.43 33.42 -21.91
N GLU A 488 -10.89 33.98 -20.83
CA GLU A 488 -11.28 35.31 -20.34
C GLU A 488 -10.79 36.45 -21.23
N ALA A 489 -9.65 36.30 -21.91
CA ALA A 489 -9.15 37.29 -22.87
C ALA A 489 -10.02 37.34 -24.13
N GLU A 490 -10.46 36.18 -24.64
CA GLU A 490 -11.33 36.07 -25.82
C GLU A 490 -12.72 36.68 -25.57
N LYS A 491 -13.33 36.42 -24.40
CA LYS A 491 -14.63 37.02 -24.03
C LYS A 491 -14.61 38.54 -23.94
N LYS A 492 -13.48 39.14 -23.58
CA LYS A 492 -13.33 40.61 -23.49
C LYS A 492 -13.15 41.29 -24.84
N SER A 493 -12.82 40.54 -25.90
CA SER A 493 -12.64 41.06 -27.26
C SER A 493 -13.94 41.18 -28.06
N SER A 494 -15.05 40.61 -27.57
CA SER A 494 -16.33 40.51 -28.30
C SER A 494 -17.44 41.44 -27.77
N ASP A 495 -17.14 42.41 -26.90
CA ASP A 495 -18.16 43.26 -26.29
C ASP A 495 -18.16 44.67 -26.93
N ASP A 496 -19.36 45.26 -27.09
CA ASP A 496 -19.82 46.48 -27.82
C ASP A 496 -18.90 47.73 -27.86
N GLY A 497 -17.80 47.75 -27.12
CA GLY A 497 -16.83 48.84 -27.07
C GLY A 497 -15.89 48.94 -28.27
N GLN A 498 -15.68 47.85 -29.01
CA GLN A 498 -14.79 47.83 -30.18
C GLN A 498 -15.42 48.57 -31.38
N ASP A 499 -16.72 48.33 -31.65
CA ASP A 499 -17.49 48.93 -32.76
C ASP A 499 -17.67 50.45 -32.64
N PHE A 500 -17.67 51.00 -31.42
CA PHE A 500 -17.71 52.45 -31.19
C PHE A 500 -16.34 53.10 -31.40
N LYS A 501 -15.27 52.43 -31.00
CA LYS A 501 -13.88 52.91 -31.20
C LYS A 501 -13.50 52.88 -32.67
N GLU A 502 -13.90 51.85 -33.43
CA GLU A 502 -13.69 51.79 -34.88
C GLU A 502 -14.44 52.91 -35.62
N ARG A 503 -15.73 53.13 -35.32
CA ARG A 503 -16.51 54.25 -35.89
C ARG A 503 -15.91 55.62 -35.55
N LEU A 504 -15.32 55.77 -34.37
CA LEU A 504 -14.67 57.02 -33.96
C LEU A 504 -13.35 57.25 -34.70
N VAL A 505 -12.58 56.19 -34.98
CA VAL A 505 -11.33 56.23 -35.75
C VAL A 505 -11.61 56.53 -37.22
N GLU A 506 -12.60 55.87 -37.84
CA GLU A 506 -13.02 56.15 -39.22
C GLU A 506 -13.47 57.61 -39.38
N SER A 507 -14.33 58.10 -38.48
CA SER A 507 -14.80 59.48 -38.50
C SER A 507 -13.68 60.50 -38.19
N ALA A 508 -12.61 60.10 -37.48
CA ALA A 508 -11.43 60.94 -37.25
C ALA A 508 -10.54 61.08 -38.50
N VAL A 509 -10.44 60.02 -39.30
CA VAL A 509 -9.67 60.00 -40.55
C VAL A 509 -10.41 60.77 -41.67
N GLU A 510 -11.74 60.75 -41.66
CA GLU A 510 -12.58 61.44 -42.66
C GLU A 510 -12.87 62.93 -42.34
N SER A 511 -12.56 63.39 -41.13
CA SER A 511 -12.88 64.76 -40.68
C SER A 511 -11.93 65.83 -41.23
N VAL A 512 -12.49 66.79 -41.99
CA VAL A 512 -11.78 68.00 -42.48
C VAL A 512 -11.28 68.91 -41.35
N TYR A 513 -11.83 68.77 -40.13
CA TYR A 513 -11.52 69.62 -38.97
C TYR A 513 -10.50 68.98 -38.02
N GLY A 514 -10.15 67.71 -38.21
CA GLY A 514 -9.11 67.00 -37.48
C GLY A 514 -7.74 67.14 -38.16
N THR A 515 -7.13 68.32 -38.14
CA THR A 515 -5.74 68.45 -38.64
C THR A 515 -4.80 67.53 -37.86
N SER A 516 -3.92 66.80 -38.55
CA SER A 516 -2.95 65.83 -37.98
C SER A 516 -2.22 66.35 -36.72
N ASN A 517 -1.86 67.63 -36.69
CA ASN A 517 -1.23 68.25 -35.52
C ASN A 517 -2.10 68.27 -34.25
N ASN A 518 -3.43 68.42 -34.38
CA ASN A 518 -4.34 68.44 -33.23
C ASN A 518 -4.56 67.03 -32.66
N ILE A 519 -4.68 66.03 -33.54
CA ILE A 519 -4.82 64.62 -33.16
C ILE A 519 -3.51 64.12 -32.52
N ASN A 520 -2.36 64.42 -33.12
CA ASN A 520 -1.05 64.08 -32.55
C ASN A 520 -0.84 64.72 -31.17
N ARG A 521 -1.25 65.97 -30.97
CA ARG A 521 -1.20 66.63 -29.67
C ARG A 521 -2.11 65.94 -28.63
N LEU A 522 -3.31 65.52 -29.02
CA LEU A 522 -4.23 64.80 -28.13
C LEU A 522 -3.68 63.44 -27.71
N VAL A 523 -3.16 62.67 -28.68
CA VAL A 523 -2.52 61.37 -28.45
C VAL A 523 -1.29 61.53 -27.55
N GLN A 524 -0.45 62.53 -27.81
CA GLN A 524 0.72 62.81 -26.98
C GLN A 524 0.33 63.20 -25.54
N ASN A 525 -0.72 64.00 -25.37
CA ASN A 525 -1.27 64.34 -24.05
C ASN A 525 -1.82 63.10 -23.32
N TYR A 526 -2.52 62.21 -24.02
CA TYR A 526 -3.03 60.96 -23.45
C TYR A 526 -1.90 60.05 -22.99
N TYR A 527 -0.88 59.82 -23.81
CA TYR A 527 0.29 59.04 -23.40
C TYR A 527 1.06 59.69 -22.24
N GLN A 528 1.13 61.03 -22.19
CA GLN A 528 1.74 61.74 -21.07
C GLN A 528 0.91 61.63 -19.78
N GLN A 529 -0.42 61.61 -19.88
CA GLN A 529 -1.31 61.36 -18.74
C GLN A 529 -1.23 59.91 -18.26
N LEU A 530 -1.21 58.93 -19.17
CA LEU A 530 -0.98 57.52 -18.85
C LEU A 530 0.35 57.33 -18.12
N GLY A 531 1.43 57.94 -18.63
CA GLY A 531 2.74 57.92 -17.97
C GLY A 531 2.67 58.42 -16.53
N LYS A 532 2.00 59.55 -16.28
CA LYS A 532 1.82 60.11 -14.92
C LYS A 532 1.00 59.20 -14.00
N ILE A 533 -0.05 58.56 -14.52
CA ILE A 533 -0.91 57.63 -13.76
C ILE A 533 -0.11 56.37 -13.39
N THR A 534 0.64 55.81 -14.34
CA THR A 534 1.48 54.63 -14.14
C THR A 534 2.62 54.91 -13.16
N GLU A 535 3.36 56.00 -13.33
CA GLU A 535 4.42 56.42 -12.40
C GLU A 535 3.87 56.66 -10.98
N GLY A 536 2.70 57.30 -10.88
CA GLY A 536 2.02 57.51 -9.61
C GLY A 536 1.58 56.21 -8.91
N TYR A 537 1.12 55.22 -9.68
CA TYR A 537 0.78 53.90 -9.16
C TYR A 537 2.02 53.13 -8.71
N GLU A 538 3.10 53.12 -9.48
CA GLU A 538 4.34 52.46 -9.11
C GLU A 538 4.95 53.06 -7.85
N GLY A 539 4.92 54.40 -7.72
CA GLY A 539 5.34 55.11 -6.51
C GLY A 539 4.52 54.71 -5.28
N LYS A 540 3.18 54.70 -5.39
CA LYS A 540 2.26 54.29 -4.31
C LYS A 540 2.42 52.82 -3.93
N LYS A 541 2.59 51.93 -4.92
CA LYS A 541 2.84 50.50 -4.73
C LYS A 541 4.15 50.28 -3.97
N LEU A 542 5.22 50.95 -4.37
CA LEU A 542 6.52 50.84 -3.70
C LEU A 542 6.45 51.35 -2.26
N GLN A 543 5.78 52.48 -2.02
CA GLN A 543 5.60 53.05 -0.68
C GLN A 543 4.78 52.12 0.23
N HIS A 544 3.70 51.53 -0.31
CA HIS A 544 2.84 50.61 0.43
C HIS A 544 3.57 49.30 0.79
N LEU A 545 4.36 48.75 -0.14
CA LEU A 545 5.18 47.56 0.13
C LEU A 545 6.24 47.81 1.19
N LYS A 546 6.91 48.97 1.17
CA LYS A 546 7.88 49.38 2.21
C LYS A 546 7.21 49.51 3.58
N SER A 547 6.01 50.10 3.65
CA SER A 547 5.24 50.22 4.89
C SER A 547 4.83 48.85 5.47
N LEU A 548 4.30 47.95 4.63
CA LEU A 548 3.90 46.60 5.06
C LEU A 548 5.10 45.74 5.50
N GLN A 549 6.26 45.91 4.87
CA GLN A 549 7.49 45.24 5.27
C GLN A 549 7.97 45.73 6.64
N ALA A 550 7.91 47.03 6.91
CA ALA A 550 8.24 47.61 8.22
C ALA A 550 7.25 47.11 9.31
N GLU A 551 5.95 47.10 9.02
CA GLU A 551 4.91 46.63 9.95
C GLU A 551 5.06 45.14 10.27
N ARG A 552 5.46 44.31 9.29
CA ARG A 552 5.78 42.89 9.50
C ARG A 552 6.95 42.72 10.47
N ASN A 553 8.02 43.48 10.28
CA ASN A 553 9.22 43.37 11.12
C ASN A 553 8.91 43.78 12.57
N GLU A 554 8.10 44.81 12.77
CA GLU A 554 7.63 45.22 14.10
C GLU A 554 6.69 44.18 14.75
N ARG A 555 5.74 43.58 14.00
CA ARG A 555 4.88 42.50 14.54
C ARG A 555 5.68 41.28 15.00
N ILE A 556 6.71 40.89 14.26
CA ILE A 556 7.61 39.79 14.65
C ILE A 556 8.37 40.17 15.93
N ARG A 557 8.86 41.41 16.01
CA ARG A 557 9.59 41.91 17.18
C ARG A 557 8.73 41.96 18.44
N LEU A 558 7.48 42.42 18.34
CA LEU A 558 6.53 42.51 19.45
C LEU A 558 6.13 41.11 19.96
N LYS A 559 5.74 40.20 19.06
CA LYS A 559 5.36 38.82 19.44
C LYS A 559 6.53 38.01 20.01
N ASN A 560 7.76 38.27 19.56
CA ASN A 560 8.95 37.67 20.16
C ASN A 560 9.21 38.17 21.59
N LYS A 561 9.00 39.46 21.87
CA LYS A 561 9.11 40.03 23.22
C LYS A 561 8.03 39.51 24.17
N GLU A 562 6.79 39.38 23.71
CA GLU A 562 5.68 38.79 24.49
C GLU A 562 5.96 37.34 24.88
N LYS A 563 6.48 36.53 23.96
CA LYS A 563 6.87 35.14 24.25
C LYS A 563 8.08 35.05 25.17
N GLU A 564 9.03 35.97 25.11
CA GLU A 564 10.19 36.00 26.01
C GLU A 564 9.77 36.33 27.45
N LEU A 565 8.78 37.21 27.63
CA LEU A 565 8.16 37.49 28.93
C LEU A 565 7.36 36.28 29.46
N ALA A 566 6.56 35.64 28.61
CA ALA A 566 5.82 34.42 28.98
C ALA A 566 6.74 33.21 29.29
N LEU A 567 7.94 33.16 28.71
CA LEU A 567 8.94 32.13 28.99
C LEU A 567 9.61 32.35 30.35
N LYS A 568 9.88 33.61 30.73
CA LYS A 568 10.42 33.98 32.05
C LYS A 568 9.43 33.65 33.18
N GLU A 569 8.13 33.82 32.92
CA GLU A 569 7.05 33.51 33.86
C GLU A 569 6.81 31.98 34.06
N LYS A 570 7.08 31.17 33.02
CA LYS A 570 7.03 29.70 33.11
C LYS A 570 8.27 29.09 33.78
N HIS A 571 9.43 29.75 33.69
CA HIS A 571 10.66 29.30 34.36
C HIS A 571 10.59 29.41 35.89
N THR A 572 9.84 30.37 36.45
CA THR A 572 9.67 30.53 37.91
C THR A 572 8.71 29.50 38.53
N LYS A 573 7.82 28.88 37.76
CA LYS A 573 6.95 27.76 38.21
C LYS A 573 7.52 26.37 37.94
N GLY A 574 8.59 26.26 37.16
CA GLY A 574 9.15 25.00 36.65
C GLY A 574 10.45 24.52 37.32
N LEU A 575 10.81 25.02 38.51
CA LEU A 575 12.04 24.62 39.19
C LEU A 575 11.99 23.22 39.85
N LEU A 576 10.89 22.46 39.71
CA LEU A 576 10.69 21.18 40.41
C LEU A 576 10.85 19.89 39.58
N ASN A 577 11.12 19.95 38.28
CA ASN A 577 11.31 18.72 37.48
C ASN A 577 12.66 18.70 36.75
N VAL A 578 13.72 18.36 37.50
CA VAL A 578 15.08 18.15 36.96
C VAL A 578 15.33 16.68 36.55
N SER A 579 14.35 15.77 36.71
CA SER A 579 14.46 14.37 36.28
C SER A 579 13.54 14.05 35.10
N SER A 580 13.86 14.55 33.91
CA SER A 580 13.24 14.10 32.65
C SER A 580 14.30 13.59 31.67
N THR A 581 14.01 12.43 31.09
CA THR A 581 14.86 11.70 30.13
C THR A 581 15.18 12.58 28.92
N VAL A 582 16.34 12.34 28.29
CA VAL A 582 16.83 13.12 27.14
C VAL A 582 15.77 13.24 26.03
N HIS A 583 14.99 12.17 25.81
CA HIS A 583 13.89 12.14 24.87
C HIS A 583 12.79 13.18 25.18
N GLN A 584 12.37 13.33 26.45
CA GLN A 584 11.37 14.34 26.83
C GLN A 584 11.87 15.77 26.63
N ARG A 585 13.16 16.04 26.86
CA ARG A 585 13.77 17.35 26.57
C ARG A 585 13.84 17.65 25.08
N ILE A 586 14.13 16.63 24.26
CA ILE A 586 14.13 16.75 22.80
C ILE A 586 12.70 17.01 22.28
N VAL A 587 11.70 16.26 22.75
CA VAL A 587 10.29 16.45 22.37
C VAL A 587 9.78 17.85 22.79
N LEU A 588 10.14 18.33 23.99
CA LEU A 588 9.81 19.69 24.42
C LEU A 588 10.49 20.78 23.57
N GLN A 589 11.75 20.58 23.18
CA GLN A 589 12.46 21.49 22.27
C GLN A 589 11.85 21.47 20.86
N GLN A 590 11.50 20.29 20.35
CA GLN A 590 10.81 20.11 19.07
C GLN A 590 9.46 20.81 19.09
N ASN A 591 8.63 20.59 20.13
CA ASN A 591 7.35 21.28 20.29
C ASN A 591 7.51 22.81 20.39
N LYS A 592 8.57 23.30 21.03
CA LYS A 592 8.90 24.74 21.11
C LYS A 592 9.30 25.31 19.75
N ILE A 593 10.03 24.56 18.94
CA ILE A 593 10.42 24.95 17.57
C ILE A 593 9.19 24.94 16.66
N LEU A 594 8.35 23.91 16.72
CA LEU A 594 7.10 23.80 15.98
C LEU A 594 6.15 24.96 16.30
N ALA A 595 5.92 25.28 17.57
CA ALA A 595 5.07 26.41 17.97
C ALA A 595 5.65 27.80 17.61
N ARG A 596 6.98 27.91 17.41
CA ARG A 596 7.62 29.13 16.87
C ARG A 596 7.41 29.22 15.37
N PHE A 597 7.59 28.10 14.67
CA PHE A 597 7.37 28.00 13.23
C PHE A 597 5.91 28.29 12.87
N GLU A 598 4.94 27.67 13.54
CA GLU A 598 3.50 27.92 13.35
C GLU A 598 3.14 29.40 13.52
N LEU A 599 3.66 30.05 14.57
CA LEU A 599 3.42 31.48 14.79
C LEU A 599 4.03 32.33 13.67
N GLN A 600 5.25 32.00 13.22
CA GLN A 600 5.91 32.71 12.12
C GLN A 600 5.15 32.53 10.80
N GLN A 601 4.59 31.35 10.57
CA GLN A 601 3.74 31.09 9.40
C GLN A 601 2.41 31.84 9.48
N GLN A 602 1.81 31.95 10.66
CA GLN A 602 0.60 32.73 10.86
C GLN A 602 0.83 34.23 10.58
N ILE A 603 1.92 34.80 11.10
CA ILE A 603 2.29 36.21 10.81
C ILE A 603 2.58 36.41 9.32
N ARG A 604 3.22 35.43 8.66
CA ARG A 604 3.48 35.46 7.22
C ARG A 604 2.17 35.44 6.43
N LEU A 605 1.23 34.59 6.80
CA LEU A 605 -0.08 34.48 6.17
C LEU A 605 -0.89 35.77 6.32
N GLU A 606 -0.96 36.33 7.52
CA GLU A 606 -1.66 37.60 7.80
C GLU A 606 -1.05 38.77 7.02
N SER A 607 0.28 38.84 6.96
CA SER A 607 1.01 39.85 6.15
C SER A 607 0.72 39.71 4.66
N LEU A 608 0.62 38.49 4.15
CA LEU A 608 0.26 38.23 2.75
C LEU A 608 -1.19 38.63 2.46
N LYS A 609 -2.13 38.36 3.36
CA LYS A 609 -3.53 38.79 3.23
C LYS A 609 -3.65 40.31 3.18
N GLN A 610 -2.95 41.03 4.06
CA GLN A 610 -2.93 42.50 4.05
C GLN A 610 -2.29 43.07 2.78
N LYS A 611 -1.18 42.46 2.31
CA LYS A 611 -0.53 42.83 1.05
C LYS A 611 -1.46 42.64 -0.15
N LEU A 612 -2.21 41.55 -0.20
CA LEU A 612 -3.18 41.28 -1.25
C LEU A 612 -4.31 42.32 -1.25
N LEU A 613 -4.91 42.60 -0.10
CA LEU A 613 -5.97 43.60 0.04
C LEU A 613 -5.52 45.01 -0.34
N GLY A 614 -4.30 45.39 0.06
CA GLY A 614 -3.70 46.68 -0.28
C GLY A 614 -3.40 46.82 -1.77
N LEU A 615 -2.83 45.78 -2.40
CA LEU A 615 -2.59 45.75 -3.84
C LEU A 615 -3.88 45.74 -4.64
N HIS A 616 -4.93 45.06 -4.16
CA HIS A 616 -6.23 45.05 -4.81
C HIS A 616 -6.86 46.45 -4.82
N ARG A 617 -6.84 47.17 -3.67
CA ARG A 617 -7.32 48.57 -3.59
C ARG A 617 -6.54 49.53 -4.51
N LEU A 618 -5.21 49.39 -4.57
CA LEU A 618 -4.39 50.19 -5.49
C LEU A 618 -4.65 49.82 -6.96
N GLY A 619 -4.90 48.53 -7.24
CA GLY A 619 -5.28 48.05 -8.57
C GLY A 619 -6.62 48.63 -9.03
N THR A 620 -7.64 48.64 -8.15
CA THR A 620 -8.94 49.25 -8.46
C THR A 620 -8.85 50.76 -8.66
N GLU A 621 -7.98 51.44 -7.91
CA GLU A 621 -7.74 52.88 -8.08
C GLU A 621 -7.05 53.17 -9.43
N LEU A 622 -6.04 52.38 -9.79
CA LEU A 622 -5.39 52.48 -11.10
C LEU A 622 -6.39 52.25 -12.24
N GLU A 623 -7.21 51.20 -12.13
CA GLU A 623 -8.21 50.87 -13.13
C GLU A 623 -9.22 52.01 -13.31
N ASN A 624 -9.67 52.63 -12.22
CA ASN A 624 -10.57 53.79 -12.27
C ASN A 624 -9.89 55.01 -12.93
N GLN A 625 -8.62 55.30 -12.60
CA GLN A 625 -7.88 56.42 -13.18
C GLN A 625 -7.59 56.23 -14.67
N LEU A 626 -7.26 55.00 -15.08
CA LEU A 626 -7.07 54.66 -16.50
C LEU A 626 -8.38 54.75 -17.27
N ARG A 627 -9.49 54.28 -16.67
CA ARG A 627 -10.82 54.36 -17.28
C ARG A 627 -11.29 55.82 -17.44
N GLU A 628 -11.02 56.68 -16.46
CA GLU A 628 -11.31 58.11 -16.55
C GLU A 628 -10.47 58.80 -17.63
N ALA A 629 -9.15 58.53 -17.67
CA ALA A 629 -8.27 59.07 -18.71
C ALA A 629 -8.63 58.60 -20.13
N GLU A 630 -9.03 57.33 -20.27
CA GLU A 630 -9.53 56.78 -21.53
C GLU A 630 -10.85 57.44 -21.94
N GLN A 631 -11.77 57.63 -20.99
CA GLN A 631 -13.05 58.26 -21.27
C GLN A 631 -12.92 59.75 -21.63
N ASP A 632 -12.01 60.47 -20.97
CA ASP A 632 -11.68 61.86 -21.29
C ASP A 632 -11.07 61.97 -22.70
N PHE A 633 -10.10 61.11 -23.03
CA PHE A 633 -9.52 61.03 -24.38
C PHE A 633 -10.57 60.73 -25.47
N VAL A 634 -11.42 59.73 -25.25
CA VAL A 634 -12.50 59.37 -26.18
C VAL A 634 -13.51 60.52 -26.33
N SER A 635 -13.81 61.24 -25.25
CA SER A 635 -14.72 62.37 -25.28
C SER A 635 -14.16 63.58 -26.04
N GLU A 636 -12.88 63.90 -25.84
CA GLU A 636 -12.20 64.98 -26.56
C GLU A 636 -12.01 64.64 -28.04
N LEU A 637 -11.70 63.38 -28.35
CA LEU A 637 -11.60 62.90 -29.73
C LEU A 637 -12.95 62.98 -30.45
N ALA A 638 -14.04 62.57 -29.80
CA ALA A 638 -15.40 62.68 -30.35
C ALA A 638 -15.87 64.13 -30.57
N VAL A 639 -15.46 65.06 -29.70
CA VAL A 639 -15.74 66.50 -29.88
C VAL A 639 -14.98 67.06 -31.10
N LEU A 640 -13.73 66.65 -31.30
CA LEU A 640 -12.92 67.05 -32.46
C LEU A 640 -13.46 66.50 -33.78
N THR A 641 -14.08 65.32 -33.75
CA THR A 641 -14.63 64.64 -34.93
C THR A 641 -16.13 64.85 -35.14
N ARG A 642 -16.79 65.59 -34.23
CA ARG A 642 -18.24 65.88 -34.22
C ARG A 642 -19.13 64.62 -34.26
N VAL A 643 -18.68 63.53 -33.66
CA VAL A 643 -19.48 62.32 -33.49
C VAL A 643 -20.42 62.49 -32.29
N PRO A 644 -21.75 62.31 -32.44
CA PRO A 644 -22.68 62.43 -31.32
C PRO A 644 -22.36 61.39 -30.23
N LEU A 645 -21.84 61.84 -29.08
CA LEU A 645 -21.79 61.02 -27.88
C LEU A 645 -23.21 60.87 -27.32
N ALA A 646 -23.69 59.64 -27.21
CA ALA A 646 -24.85 59.36 -26.37
C ALA A 646 -24.50 59.76 -24.92
N VAL A 647 -25.03 60.89 -24.46
CA VAL A 647 -24.83 61.40 -23.10
C VAL A 647 -25.45 60.40 -22.11
N LYS A 648 -24.63 59.48 -21.57
CA LYS A 648 -24.99 58.77 -20.35
C LYS A 648 -25.05 59.82 -19.23
N LYS A 649 -26.26 60.11 -18.73
CA LYS A 649 -26.53 61.06 -17.64
C LYS A 649 -25.58 60.78 -16.46
N LYS A 650 -24.72 61.75 -16.13
CA LYS A 650 -24.02 61.79 -14.83
C LYS A 650 -25.05 61.95 -13.70
N PRO A 651 -25.01 61.18 -12.60
CA PRO A 651 -25.76 61.54 -11.41
C PRO A 651 -25.11 62.77 -10.77
N SER A 652 -25.82 63.89 -10.83
CA SER A 652 -25.40 65.18 -10.27
C SER A 652 -25.26 65.11 -8.75
N LYS A 653 -24.02 65.21 -8.24
CA LYS A 653 -23.75 65.63 -6.87
C LYS A 653 -23.99 67.15 -6.76
N ARG A 654 -25.04 67.55 -6.05
CA ARG A 654 -25.18 68.93 -5.54
C ARG A 654 -25.43 68.88 -4.03
N SER A 655 -24.37 69.13 -3.28
CA SER A 655 -24.41 69.43 -1.86
C SER A 655 -24.59 70.94 -1.64
N LYS A 656 -25.38 71.31 -0.61
CA LYS A 656 -25.18 72.37 0.42
C LYS A 656 -26.52 73.09 0.77
N PRO A 657 -26.65 73.75 1.94
CA PRO A 657 -26.32 73.34 3.32
C PRO A 657 -27.41 73.77 4.35
N ALA A 658 -27.30 73.31 5.63
CA ALA A 658 -27.86 73.86 6.88
C ALA A 658 -29.39 74.12 6.97
N GLY A 659 -30.12 73.88 8.05
CA GLY A 659 -29.81 73.55 9.43
C GLY A 659 -31.04 73.94 10.28
N GLU A 660 -31.37 73.06 11.21
CA GLU A 660 -32.09 73.28 12.48
C GLU A 660 -33.63 73.36 12.61
N LYS A 661 -34.02 72.70 13.73
CA LYS A 661 -35.27 72.71 14.53
C LYS A 661 -36.37 71.77 14.00
N GLY A 662 -36.87 70.78 14.73
CA GLY A 662 -36.78 70.46 16.15
C GLY A 662 -38.16 69.97 16.63
N ASN A 663 -38.21 68.74 17.13
CA ASN A 663 -39.22 68.15 18.03
C ASN A 663 -40.69 68.03 17.57
N SER A 664 -41.21 66.79 17.56
CA SER A 664 -42.24 66.29 18.52
C SER A 664 -43.12 65.17 17.96
N LYS A 665 -43.14 64.03 18.69
CA LYS A 665 -44.28 63.11 18.98
C LYS A 665 -45.07 62.50 17.80
N ARG A 666 -45.00 61.17 17.60
CA ARG A 666 -45.69 60.04 18.31
C ARG A 666 -47.04 59.65 17.68
N GLN A 667 -47.13 58.35 17.39
CA GLN A 667 -48.28 57.44 17.25
C GLN A 667 -48.69 57.02 15.82
N THR A 668 -48.24 55.86 15.32
CA THR A 668 -48.77 54.46 15.40
C THR A 668 -50.05 54.17 14.63
N PHE A 669 -49.93 53.28 13.62
CA PHE A 669 -50.73 52.06 13.41
C PHE A 669 -49.77 51.04 12.74
N GLN A 670 -49.13 50.15 13.51
CA GLN A 670 -49.47 48.76 13.83
C GLN A 670 -49.48 47.77 12.64
N SER A 671 -48.53 46.83 12.66
CA SER A 671 -48.65 45.46 12.13
C SER A 671 -48.66 44.47 13.31
N PRO A 672 -49.32 43.30 13.23
CA PRO A 672 -49.71 42.52 14.40
C PRO A 672 -48.64 41.51 14.89
N LYS A 673 -48.53 41.39 16.23
CA LYS A 673 -48.05 40.25 17.05
C LYS A 673 -49.28 39.40 17.50
N PRO A 674 -49.25 38.38 18.41
CA PRO A 674 -48.18 37.68 19.19
C PRO A 674 -48.32 36.12 19.17
N ALA A 675 -47.48 35.31 19.85
CA ALA A 675 -47.69 34.86 21.25
C ALA A 675 -46.41 34.28 21.91
N GLU A 676 -46.19 34.66 23.18
CA GLU A 676 -45.22 34.15 24.18
C GLU A 676 -45.92 33.12 25.10
N LYS A 677 -45.25 32.20 25.79
CA LYS A 677 -44.60 32.28 27.14
C LYS A 677 -44.10 30.85 27.51
N GLU A 678 -43.21 30.54 28.45
CA GLU A 678 -42.90 31.08 29.79
C GLU A 678 -41.58 30.44 30.33
N ASP A 679 -40.90 31.10 31.28
CA ASP A 679 -39.71 30.65 32.04
C ASP A 679 -40.07 29.71 33.22
N SER A 680 -39.20 28.75 33.57
CA SER A 680 -38.77 28.46 34.96
C SER A 680 -37.68 27.37 35.07
N HIS A 681 -36.82 27.55 36.07
CA HIS A 681 -35.62 26.78 36.46
C HIS A 681 -35.90 25.41 37.13
N GLU A 682 -35.02 24.41 36.96
CA GLU A 682 -34.07 23.87 37.98
C GLU A 682 -33.47 22.49 37.63
N ASN A 683 -32.13 22.43 37.82
CA ASN A 683 -31.16 21.32 38.00
C ASN A 683 -31.60 19.84 37.94
N ILE A 684 -30.76 19.00 37.32
CA ILE A 684 -29.74 18.11 37.95
C ILE A 684 -29.02 17.30 36.84
N GLN A 685 -27.71 17.55 36.70
CA GLN A 685 -26.60 16.59 36.56
C GLN A 685 -26.56 15.54 35.40
N GLU A 686 -25.46 15.63 34.62
CA GLU A 686 -24.79 14.64 33.76
C GLU A 686 -24.85 13.16 34.28
N PRO A 687 -24.63 12.09 33.47
CA PRO A 687 -23.46 12.00 32.55
C PRO A 687 -23.46 10.99 31.35
N HIS A 688 -22.32 11.01 30.65
CA HIS A 688 -21.58 9.93 29.93
C HIS A 688 -22.10 9.33 28.61
N GLY A 689 -21.36 9.65 27.52
CA GLY A 689 -20.47 8.76 26.72
C GLY A 689 -20.98 7.42 26.17
N ILE A 690 -20.61 7.12 24.89
CA ILE A 690 -20.28 5.81 24.25
C ILE A 690 -20.41 5.99 22.71
N THR A 691 -19.33 6.03 21.90
CA THR A 691 -18.59 4.91 21.23
C THR A 691 -19.51 3.88 20.54
N SER A 692 -19.63 3.90 19.20
CA SER A 692 -18.88 3.03 18.28
C SER A 692 -18.77 1.55 18.70
N GLY A 693 -19.47 0.69 17.95
CA GLY A 693 -19.44 -0.78 17.97
C GLY A 693 -20.77 -1.31 17.44
N PHE A 694 -20.93 -2.44 16.76
CA PHE A 694 -20.01 -3.50 16.33
C PHE A 694 -20.78 -4.41 15.33
N CYS A 695 -20.06 -5.37 14.78
CA CYS A 695 -20.32 -6.47 13.83
C CYS A 695 -21.72 -7.15 13.66
N ARG A 696 -21.81 -7.86 12.51
CA ARG A 696 -22.38 -9.22 12.30
C ARG A 696 -22.53 -10.01 13.63
N GLU A 697 -23.56 -10.83 13.85
CA GLU A 697 -23.85 -12.06 13.11
C GLU A 697 -25.10 -12.78 13.69
N VAL A 698 -25.58 -13.81 12.98
CA VAL A 698 -26.46 -14.92 13.44
C VAL A 698 -27.98 -14.67 13.48
N SER A 699 -28.69 -15.44 12.66
CA SER A 699 -30.12 -15.72 12.75
C SER A 699 -30.32 -17.24 12.83
N GLU A 700 -31.06 -17.71 13.83
CA GLU A 700 -31.67 -19.05 13.88
C GLU A 700 -33.19 -18.91 14.01
N SER A 701 -33.90 -19.65 13.12
CA SER A 701 -35.24 -20.30 13.18
C SER A 701 -36.42 -19.59 13.89
N SER A 702 -37.69 -19.65 13.46
CA SER A 702 -38.50 -20.72 12.85
C SER A 702 -39.92 -20.19 12.52
N HIS A 703 -40.51 -20.54 11.36
CA HIS A 703 -41.81 -21.24 11.22
C HIS A 703 -42.37 -21.22 9.77
N GLU A 704 -42.72 -22.44 9.31
CA GLU A 704 -43.86 -22.88 8.48
C GLU A 704 -44.23 -22.21 7.13
N GLY A 705 -44.33 -23.07 6.11
CA GLY A 705 -45.00 -22.80 4.84
C GLY A 705 -44.71 -23.87 3.79
N GLU A 706 -45.51 -24.94 3.78
CA GLU A 706 -45.49 -26.07 2.83
C GLU A 706 -45.70 -25.63 1.37
N THR A 707 -44.92 -26.17 0.42
CA THR A 707 -45.42 -26.92 -0.75
C THR A 707 -44.25 -27.51 -1.59
N GLU A 708 -44.34 -28.80 -1.89
CA GLU A 708 -43.48 -29.57 -2.83
C GLU A 708 -43.51 -28.95 -4.27
N ALA A 709 -42.59 -29.19 -5.22
CA ALA A 709 -41.90 -30.44 -5.56
C ALA A 709 -40.70 -30.24 -6.53
N ARG A 710 -39.86 -31.29 -6.53
CA ARG A 710 -39.04 -31.87 -7.64
C ARG A 710 -37.57 -31.43 -7.86
N LYS A 711 -36.70 -32.28 -7.27
CA LYS A 711 -35.70 -33.17 -7.92
C LYS A 711 -34.57 -32.55 -8.77
N ASN A 712 -33.35 -32.54 -8.21
CA ASN A 712 -32.19 -33.40 -8.60
C ASN A 712 -30.84 -32.70 -8.32
N SER A 713 -30.06 -33.17 -7.33
CA SER A 713 -28.68 -33.63 -7.55
C SER A 713 -28.16 -34.31 -6.28
N LYS A 714 -27.26 -35.28 -6.47
CA LYS A 714 -26.85 -36.28 -5.49
C LYS A 714 -25.72 -35.75 -4.60
N MET A 715 -25.86 -35.89 -3.29
CA MET A 715 -24.76 -35.90 -2.33
C MET A 715 -23.94 -37.20 -2.48
N LEU A 716 -22.61 -37.08 -2.51
CA LEU A 716 -21.68 -38.13 -2.12
C LEU A 716 -21.12 -37.78 -0.74
N LYS A 717 -21.46 -38.60 0.24
CA LYS A 717 -21.02 -38.54 1.64
C LYS A 717 -19.55 -38.91 1.74
N LYS A 718 -18.73 -38.04 2.33
CA LYS A 718 -17.41 -38.40 2.89
C LYS A 718 -17.65 -39.03 4.27
N LYS A 719 -17.40 -40.34 4.37
CA LYS A 719 -17.40 -41.11 5.63
C LYS A 719 -16.00 -40.99 6.23
N GLY A 720 -15.91 -40.69 7.52
CA GLY A 720 -14.64 -40.52 8.23
C GLY A 720 -14.01 -41.79 8.77
N SER A 721 -12.88 -41.55 9.44
CA SER A 721 -12.18 -42.37 10.44
C SER A 721 -11.53 -43.68 9.98
N ARG A 722 -10.20 -43.67 9.92
CA ARG A 722 -9.35 -44.14 11.01
C ARG A 722 -8.01 -43.42 11.02
#